data_AF-A0A3S8R450-F1
#
_entry.id   AF-A0A3S8R450-F1
#
_cell.length_a   1.000
_cell.length_b   1.000
_cell.length_c   1.000
_cell.angle_alpha   90.00
_cell.angle_beta   90.00
_cell.angle_gamma   90.00
#
_symmetry.space_group_name_H-M   'P 1'
#
loop_
_entity.id
_entity.type
_entity.pdbx_description
1 polymer ?
#
loop_
_entity_poly.entity_id
_entity_poly.type
_entity_poly.pdbx_seq_one_letter_code
_entity_poly.pdbx_strand_id
1 'polypeptide(L)'
;MKKIILTLLFLAVLSTYASNDKYRLIITDNPATTIMIGWNQISGSNPVVYYGTTDNGTNWSNYPNSKSVDRSVSYKGMSNTFAKLTGLSPNTNYYFVIKDSQGVSSRFWFKTAPSTNDKMSFIAGGDSRNNRTPRRDANLLVSKLKPTAVFFGGDMTNGDSSSEWQGWFNDWQYTTASDGRMFPIVPTRGNHEGSNNSIYNLFNVPSTSVYYDITFGNNLYTIYTLNSEISAGGSQYSWLSQKLNANNSIWKSAQYHKPMRPHVSSKSEGNDEYSSWAQLFYDKGVNLVFESDSHTVKTTWPVKPCSSGSNCDEGFVRDDVNGTVYVGEGCWGAPLRSSNDSKNWTRDASTFNQFKWIFVEESKIEVRTIKVDNASSVGSVSNQNPFTIPSNLDIWSPSNGSVVTIISSNVSYPEVAITSPSSGSSHTVNTPVTISATATDSDGTISSVKFYVNNTLVETDMSAPYSYNWTPTNDNQSYILKAIATDNDGYETTSEEVSVFVGNVSKTVTSTINSTNDDAEQYESSGQMYMNSSDLELVYDGSSKGNQHVGMLFRNLNIPANATVTNAYIQFTTDETNSGSTSLAIKVQDSSNAPDITSQSYNITSRSYYSQSVAWNPSSWSSVGASGTAQRTPDLKSLVQYVVNKSNWSSGNSMMFYISGTGERTAESYDGSSASAPKLMVTYSTGSPDNGGGETPECEDINVTITFDKYSYETSWTLKDSNGQTVMSGGDYTQGNGESITVSKCVPVGCYDFTINDEYGDGICCSYGSGSYEITNSKSDILASGGSFGSSETKQICLNTSTAAKEQLRSKKIEETNNSEMSIYPNPAVDRIYIKGGKNTILWIAKIVDVSGRKVIEVPVINNSIDVSTVSSNLIYIVEIYDELGQKKLSEKIMKK
;
A
#
# COMPACT_ATOMS: atom_id res chain seq x y z
N MET A 1 -67.70 63.68 9.25
CA MET A 1 -66.76 62.95 8.36
C MET A 1 -66.74 61.50 8.78
N LYS A 2 -67.13 60.59 7.88
CA LYS A 2 -67.19 59.13 8.08
C LYS A 2 -65.76 58.58 8.20
N LYS A 3 -65.45 57.82 9.27
CA LYS A 3 -64.26 56.96 9.32
C LYS A 3 -64.70 55.51 9.13
N ILE A 4 -64.33 54.98 7.97
CA ILE A 4 -64.50 53.58 7.58
C ILE A 4 -63.45 52.76 8.34
N ILE A 5 -63.90 51.76 9.10
CA ILE A 5 -63.05 50.73 9.68
C ILE A 5 -62.79 49.70 8.59
N LEU A 6 -61.54 49.60 8.13
CA LEU A 6 -61.09 48.60 7.17
C LEU A 6 -60.48 47.43 7.95
N THR A 7 -61.24 46.35 8.12
CA THR A 7 -60.76 45.08 8.67
C THR A 7 -59.99 44.34 7.57
N LEU A 8 -58.66 44.26 7.68
CA LEU A 8 -57.85 43.39 6.82
C LEU A 8 -58.02 41.93 7.26
N LEU A 9 -58.66 41.13 6.40
CA LEU A 9 -58.74 39.68 6.53
C LEU A 9 -57.42 39.08 6.01
N PHE A 10 -56.57 38.57 6.90
CA PHE A 10 -55.41 37.76 6.53
C PHE A 10 -55.92 36.38 6.07
N LEU A 11 -56.01 36.15 4.75
CA LEU A 11 -56.21 34.82 4.18
C LEU A 11 -54.88 34.05 4.27
N ALA A 12 -54.64 33.37 5.39
CA ALA A 12 -53.62 32.33 5.45
C ALA A 12 -54.08 31.17 4.57
N VAL A 13 -53.38 30.91 3.47
CA VAL A 13 -53.60 29.72 2.65
C VAL A 13 -53.12 28.52 3.47
N LEU A 14 -54.05 27.93 4.23
CA LEU A 14 -53.81 26.67 4.93
C LEU A 14 -53.68 25.56 3.88
N SER A 15 -52.45 25.12 3.61
CA SER A 15 -52.22 23.90 2.85
C SER A 15 -52.74 22.72 3.67
N THR A 16 -53.83 22.09 3.22
CA THR A 16 -54.39 20.91 3.88
C THR A 16 -53.58 19.68 3.45
N TYR A 17 -53.01 18.96 4.41
CA TYR A 17 -52.28 17.73 4.17
C TYR A 17 -53.25 16.54 4.12
N ALA A 18 -52.97 15.57 3.25
CA ALA A 18 -53.63 14.27 3.28
C ALA A 18 -53.34 13.59 4.62
N SER A 19 -54.33 12.88 5.17
CA SER A 19 -54.19 12.19 6.45
C SER A 19 -53.75 10.75 6.21
N ASN A 20 -52.46 10.59 5.90
CA ASN A 20 -51.83 9.31 5.61
C ASN A 20 -50.37 9.26 6.11
N ASP A 21 -49.90 8.06 6.45
CA ASP A 21 -48.55 7.85 6.99
C ASP A 21 -47.98 6.46 6.63
N LYS A 22 -46.82 6.12 7.20
CA LYS A 22 -46.19 4.78 7.10
C LYS A 22 -45.95 4.34 5.64
N TYR A 23 -45.36 5.22 4.87
CA TYR A 23 -45.05 5.02 3.46
C TYR A 23 -43.97 3.94 3.29
N ARG A 24 -44.07 3.20 2.19
CA ARG A 24 -43.10 2.17 1.80
C ARG A 24 -43.21 1.88 0.32
N LEU A 25 -42.08 1.56 -0.29
CA LEU A 25 -42.03 1.04 -1.65
C LEU A 25 -41.79 -0.46 -1.61
N ILE A 26 -42.48 -1.21 -2.47
CA ILE A 26 -42.33 -2.66 -2.57
C ILE A 26 -42.03 -3.02 -4.03
N ILE A 27 -41.10 -3.95 -4.23
CA ILE A 27 -40.86 -4.60 -5.52
C ILE A 27 -41.46 -6.01 -5.47
N THR A 28 -42.35 -6.29 -6.42
CA THR A 28 -43.03 -7.58 -6.57
C THR A 28 -42.91 -8.16 -7.98
N ASP A 29 -42.33 -7.39 -8.92
CA ASP A 29 -42.25 -7.68 -10.35
C ASP A 29 -40.98 -7.03 -10.94
N ASN A 30 -40.96 -6.77 -12.25
CA ASN A 30 -39.84 -6.13 -12.93
C ASN A 30 -39.51 -4.74 -12.33
N PRO A 31 -38.35 -4.59 -11.65
CA PRO A 31 -38.00 -3.37 -10.91
C PRO A 31 -37.60 -2.19 -11.81
N ALA A 32 -37.38 -2.45 -13.11
CA ALA A 32 -37.07 -1.40 -14.08
C ALA A 32 -38.33 -0.68 -14.59
N THR A 33 -39.49 -1.32 -14.53
CA THR A 33 -40.72 -0.81 -15.16
C THR A 33 -41.92 -0.74 -14.21
N THR A 34 -41.77 -1.21 -12.98
CA THR A 34 -42.84 -1.22 -11.98
C THR A 34 -42.34 -0.84 -10.59
N ILE A 35 -43.22 -0.24 -9.80
CA ILE A 35 -43.03 -0.06 -8.36
C ILE A 35 -44.39 -0.12 -7.68
N MET A 36 -44.45 -0.65 -6.47
CA MET A 36 -45.65 -0.56 -5.64
C MET A 36 -45.46 0.44 -4.51
N ILE A 37 -46.38 1.39 -4.39
CA ILE A 37 -46.44 2.37 -3.31
C ILE A 37 -47.46 1.89 -2.30
N GLY A 38 -47.01 1.70 -1.06
CA GLY A 38 -47.85 1.34 0.09
C GLY A 38 -47.89 2.45 1.14
N TRP A 39 -49.04 2.67 1.76
CA TRP A 39 -49.20 3.61 2.88
C TRP A 39 -50.32 3.14 3.82
N ASN A 40 -50.41 3.76 4.99
CA ASN A 40 -51.56 3.65 5.86
C ASN A 40 -52.47 4.88 5.66
N GLN A 41 -53.72 4.65 5.24
CA GLN A 41 -54.72 5.71 5.09
C GLN A 41 -55.45 5.92 6.42
N ILE A 42 -55.22 7.05 7.09
CA ILE A 42 -55.82 7.34 8.40
C ILE A 42 -57.26 7.85 8.23
N SER A 43 -57.45 8.84 7.35
CA SER A 43 -58.75 9.40 6.98
C SER A 43 -58.68 10.00 5.57
N GLY A 44 -59.80 10.52 5.05
CA GLY A 44 -59.87 10.98 3.66
C GLY A 44 -60.24 9.85 2.70
N SER A 45 -60.89 10.22 1.60
CA SER A 45 -61.48 9.31 0.63
C SER A 45 -60.88 9.51 -0.76
N ASN A 46 -60.97 8.47 -1.59
CA ASN A 46 -60.49 8.44 -2.97
C ASN A 46 -59.01 8.84 -3.12
N PRO A 47 -58.07 8.22 -2.36
CA PRO A 47 -56.67 8.54 -2.53
C PRO A 47 -56.17 8.10 -3.92
N VAL A 48 -55.41 8.97 -4.57
CA VAL A 48 -54.82 8.75 -5.90
C VAL A 48 -53.35 9.16 -5.84
N VAL A 49 -52.47 8.31 -6.36
CA VAL A 49 -51.06 8.65 -6.56
C VAL A 49 -50.93 9.48 -7.83
N TYR A 50 -50.31 10.65 -7.75
CA TYR A 50 -49.93 11.47 -8.90
C TYR A 50 -48.41 11.47 -9.03
N TYR A 51 -47.88 11.21 -10.22
CA TYR A 51 -46.45 10.97 -10.41
C TYR A 51 -45.91 11.38 -11.79
N GLY A 52 -44.60 11.60 -11.86
CA GLY A 52 -43.90 11.97 -13.10
C GLY A 52 -42.39 12.11 -12.91
N THR A 53 -41.67 12.33 -14.01
CA THR A 53 -40.20 12.45 -14.02
C THR A 53 -39.69 13.85 -13.67
N THR A 54 -40.59 14.84 -13.60
CA THR A 54 -40.30 16.21 -13.15
C THR A 54 -40.83 16.41 -11.74
N ASP A 55 -40.01 16.98 -10.86
CA ASP A 55 -40.40 17.35 -9.50
C ASP A 55 -41.34 18.56 -9.53
N ASN A 56 -42.61 18.34 -9.22
CA ASN A 56 -43.61 19.40 -9.12
C ASN A 56 -43.94 19.76 -7.66
N GLY A 57 -43.11 19.33 -6.70
CA GLY A 57 -43.39 19.48 -5.28
C GLY A 57 -44.71 18.82 -4.90
N THR A 58 -45.56 19.55 -4.17
CA THR A 58 -46.90 19.11 -3.75
C THR A 58 -48.03 19.50 -4.73
N ASN A 59 -47.71 20.10 -5.88
CA ASN A 59 -48.70 20.48 -6.89
C ASN A 59 -49.15 19.25 -7.70
N TRP A 60 -49.99 18.43 -7.08
CA TRP A 60 -50.44 17.13 -7.63
C TRP A 60 -50.96 17.21 -9.07
N SER A 61 -51.63 18.31 -9.44
CA SER A 61 -52.24 18.49 -10.78
C SER A 61 -51.23 18.69 -11.91
N ASN A 62 -49.97 19.00 -11.59
CA ASN A 62 -48.91 19.19 -12.59
C ASN A 62 -48.18 17.89 -12.94
N TYR A 63 -48.41 16.81 -12.18
CA TYR A 63 -47.88 15.51 -12.54
C TYR A 63 -48.67 14.93 -13.71
N PRO A 64 -47.99 14.45 -14.77
CA PRO A 64 -48.66 13.99 -15.99
C PRO A 64 -49.38 12.65 -15.83
N ASN A 65 -49.03 11.85 -14.82
CA ASN A 65 -49.61 10.53 -14.61
C ASN A 65 -50.30 10.44 -13.25
N SER A 66 -51.31 9.57 -13.18
CA SER A 66 -51.99 9.23 -11.93
C SER A 66 -52.34 7.75 -11.86
N LYS A 67 -52.44 7.21 -10.65
CA LYS A 67 -52.80 5.82 -10.37
C LYS A 67 -53.74 5.75 -9.17
N SER A 68 -54.94 5.22 -9.38
CA SER A 68 -55.87 4.87 -8.32
C SER A 68 -55.40 3.64 -7.54
N VAL A 69 -55.92 3.48 -6.33
CA VAL A 69 -55.66 2.31 -5.46
C VAL A 69 -55.99 1.00 -6.17
N ASP A 70 -55.07 0.04 -6.08
CA ASP A 70 -55.29 -1.35 -6.51
C ASP A 70 -55.87 -2.20 -5.37
N ARG A 71 -55.40 -1.98 -4.14
CA ARG A 71 -55.80 -2.76 -2.97
C ARG A 71 -55.81 -1.92 -1.70
N SER A 72 -56.83 -2.10 -0.88
CA SER A 72 -56.86 -1.64 0.51
C SER A 72 -57.22 -2.80 1.44
N VAL A 73 -56.53 -2.93 2.57
CA VAL A 73 -56.79 -3.97 3.57
C VAL A 73 -56.56 -3.46 4.99
N SER A 74 -57.58 -3.59 5.84
CA SER A 74 -57.47 -3.30 7.27
C SER A 74 -56.73 -4.45 7.97
N TYR A 75 -55.50 -4.21 8.41
CA TYR A 75 -54.67 -5.24 9.02
C TYR A 75 -53.67 -4.62 10.00
N LYS A 76 -53.42 -5.31 11.14
CA LYS A 76 -52.57 -4.84 12.26
C LYS A 76 -52.86 -3.39 12.69
N GLY A 77 -54.14 -3.03 12.77
CA GLY A 77 -54.59 -1.71 13.19
C GLY A 77 -54.28 -0.58 12.20
N MET A 78 -54.04 -0.89 10.93
CA MET A 78 -53.78 0.08 9.85
C MET A 78 -54.70 -0.21 8.66
N SER A 79 -55.07 0.83 7.92
CA SER A 79 -55.71 0.69 6.61
C SER A 79 -54.61 0.71 5.55
N ASN A 80 -54.07 -0.47 5.23
CA ASN A 80 -52.95 -0.61 4.32
C ASN A 80 -53.45 -0.47 2.88
N THR A 81 -53.00 0.57 2.19
CA THR A 81 -53.44 0.92 0.83
C THR A 81 -52.25 0.84 -0.12
N PHE A 82 -52.48 0.29 -1.31
CA PHE A 82 -51.46 0.00 -2.30
C PHE A 82 -51.86 0.48 -3.70
N ALA A 83 -50.90 1.08 -4.40
CA ALA A 83 -50.99 1.46 -5.80
C ALA A 83 -49.71 1.04 -6.53
N LYS A 84 -49.83 0.13 -7.50
CA LYS A 84 -48.75 -0.35 -8.37
C LYS A 84 -48.69 0.50 -9.63
N LEU A 85 -47.57 1.19 -9.78
CA LEU A 85 -47.22 1.90 -11.00
C LEU A 85 -46.60 0.90 -11.99
N THR A 86 -46.98 1.01 -13.26
CA THR A 86 -46.49 0.14 -14.35
C THR A 86 -46.12 0.99 -15.57
N GLY A 87 -45.36 0.41 -16.50
CA GLY A 87 -44.93 1.12 -17.71
C GLY A 87 -43.93 2.26 -17.42
N LEU A 88 -43.22 2.18 -16.30
CA LEU A 88 -42.19 3.15 -15.96
C LEU A 88 -40.96 2.97 -16.84
N SER A 89 -40.25 4.06 -17.10
CA SER A 89 -38.96 4.02 -17.78
C SER A 89 -37.87 3.48 -16.84
N PRO A 90 -36.99 2.57 -17.31
CA PRO A 90 -35.83 2.11 -16.55
C PRO A 90 -34.89 3.23 -16.13
N ASN A 91 -34.13 3.02 -15.05
CA ASN A 91 -33.08 3.93 -14.56
C ASN A 91 -33.54 5.40 -14.37
N THR A 92 -34.81 5.63 -14.05
CA THR A 92 -35.46 6.95 -14.12
C THR A 92 -35.97 7.37 -12.74
N ASN A 93 -35.76 8.65 -12.41
CA ASN A 93 -36.31 9.25 -11.21
C ASN A 93 -37.80 9.57 -11.41
N TYR A 94 -38.63 9.16 -10.46
CA TYR A 94 -40.06 9.46 -10.42
C TYR A 94 -40.41 10.11 -9.09
N TYR A 95 -41.00 11.29 -9.18
CA TYR A 95 -41.54 12.07 -8.07
C TYR A 95 -43.03 11.80 -7.96
N PHE A 96 -43.54 11.71 -6.74
CA PHE A 96 -44.96 11.44 -6.52
C PHE A 96 -45.51 12.08 -5.25
N VAL A 97 -46.83 12.22 -5.26
CA VAL A 97 -47.66 12.62 -4.11
C VAL A 97 -48.94 11.79 -4.09
N ILE A 98 -49.55 11.64 -2.93
CA ILE A 98 -50.86 11.03 -2.76
C ILE A 98 -51.86 12.14 -2.43
N LYS A 99 -52.90 12.28 -3.26
CA LYS A 99 -53.98 13.25 -3.06
C LYS A 99 -55.27 12.51 -2.73
N ASP A 100 -55.94 12.92 -1.66
CA ASP A 100 -57.26 12.43 -1.26
C ASP A 100 -58.25 13.60 -1.11
N SER A 101 -59.43 13.33 -0.54
CA SER A 101 -60.45 14.35 -0.30
C SER A 101 -60.10 15.38 0.79
N GLN A 102 -59.05 15.15 1.58
CA GLN A 102 -58.61 16.05 2.65
C GLN A 102 -57.40 16.90 2.22
N GLY A 103 -56.50 16.37 1.40
CA GLY A 103 -55.31 17.11 1.00
C GLY A 103 -54.33 16.35 0.12
N VAL A 104 -53.06 16.75 0.20
CA VAL A 104 -51.93 16.14 -0.51
C VAL A 104 -50.87 15.70 0.50
N SER A 105 -50.25 14.54 0.28
CA SER A 105 -49.11 14.08 1.09
C SER A 105 -47.88 14.97 0.91
N SER A 106 -46.83 14.71 1.70
CA SER A 106 -45.48 15.15 1.36
C SER A 106 -45.07 14.65 -0.03
N ARG A 107 -44.12 15.37 -0.66
CA ARG A 107 -43.50 14.94 -1.91
C ARG A 107 -42.45 13.88 -1.61
N PHE A 108 -42.55 12.75 -2.30
CA PHE A 108 -41.56 11.68 -2.27
C PHE A 108 -41.05 11.40 -3.67
N TRP A 109 -39.97 10.64 -3.77
CA TRP A 109 -39.50 10.16 -5.07
C TRP A 109 -38.74 8.84 -4.94
N PHE A 110 -38.60 8.13 -6.06
CA PHE A 110 -37.82 6.90 -6.17
C PHE A 110 -37.13 6.83 -7.52
N LYS A 111 -36.19 5.90 -7.65
CA LYS A 111 -35.52 5.61 -8.92
C LYS A 111 -35.81 4.17 -9.32
N THR A 112 -36.29 3.95 -10.54
CA THR A 112 -36.44 2.59 -11.08
C THR A 112 -35.07 1.95 -11.29
N ALA A 113 -35.00 0.62 -11.18
CA ALA A 113 -33.76 -0.09 -11.51
C ALA A 113 -33.42 0.07 -13.00
N PRO A 114 -32.15 -0.06 -13.40
CA PRO A 114 -31.81 -0.13 -14.82
C PRO A 114 -32.30 -1.45 -15.43
N SER A 115 -32.58 -1.42 -16.72
CA SER A 115 -32.85 -2.61 -17.54
C SER A 115 -31.58 -3.18 -18.18
N THR A 116 -30.46 -2.49 -18.01
CA THR A 116 -29.09 -2.84 -18.39
C THR A 116 -28.35 -3.44 -17.19
N ASN A 117 -27.17 -4.01 -17.42
CA ASN A 117 -26.33 -4.61 -16.39
C ASN A 117 -25.41 -3.58 -15.70
N ASP A 118 -25.89 -2.34 -15.57
CA ASP A 118 -25.21 -1.33 -14.77
C ASP A 118 -25.03 -1.84 -13.34
N LYS A 119 -23.90 -1.46 -12.71
CA LYS A 119 -23.63 -1.75 -11.31
C LYS A 119 -24.82 -1.35 -10.43
N MET A 120 -25.22 -2.23 -9.50
CA MET A 120 -26.32 -1.98 -8.57
C MET A 120 -25.87 -2.19 -7.12
N SER A 121 -26.52 -1.48 -6.19
CA SER A 121 -26.27 -1.62 -4.75
C SER A 121 -27.49 -2.18 -4.05
N PHE A 122 -27.31 -3.12 -3.13
CA PHE A 122 -28.38 -3.67 -2.32
C PHE A 122 -28.00 -3.64 -0.84
N ILE A 123 -29.01 -3.67 0.03
CA ILE A 123 -28.81 -3.91 1.47
C ILE A 123 -29.60 -5.17 1.83
N ALA A 124 -29.00 -6.07 2.60
CA ALA A 124 -29.65 -7.30 3.06
C ALA A 124 -29.47 -7.53 4.56
N GLY A 125 -30.52 -7.98 5.24
CA GLY A 125 -30.48 -8.30 6.67
C GLY A 125 -31.89 -8.50 7.24
N GLY A 126 -31.99 -8.84 8.52
CA GLY A 126 -33.26 -9.14 9.20
C GLY A 126 -33.14 -9.02 10.71
N ASP A 127 -34.20 -9.41 11.41
CA ASP A 127 -34.23 -9.47 12.88
C ASP A 127 -34.09 -8.08 13.51
N SER A 128 -35.09 -7.22 13.28
CA SER A 128 -35.11 -5.85 13.82
C SER A 128 -35.93 -5.71 15.11
N ARG A 129 -36.87 -6.63 15.32
CA ARG A 129 -37.67 -6.85 16.55
C ARG A 129 -37.92 -5.63 17.42
N ASN A 130 -37.28 -5.53 18.59
CA ASN A 130 -37.67 -4.62 19.66
C ASN A 130 -36.54 -3.70 20.17
N ASN A 131 -35.27 -3.91 19.80
CA ASN A 131 -34.22 -2.94 20.10
C ASN A 131 -34.29 -1.78 19.09
N ARG A 132 -35.04 -0.75 19.46
CA ARG A 132 -35.39 0.35 18.53
C ARG A 132 -34.22 1.21 18.11
N THR A 133 -33.20 1.38 18.95
CA THR A 133 -32.03 2.22 18.64
C THR A 133 -31.27 1.68 17.44
N PRO A 134 -30.68 0.46 17.47
CA PRO A 134 -29.98 -0.10 16.33
C PRO A 134 -30.90 -0.27 15.11
N ARG A 135 -32.20 -0.56 15.32
CA ARG A 135 -33.17 -0.59 14.20
C ARG A 135 -33.28 0.76 13.48
N ARG A 136 -33.41 1.86 14.23
CA ARG A 136 -33.49 3.21 13.67
C ARG A 136 -32.17 3.62 13.04
N ASP A 137 -31.06 3.23 13.63
CA ASP A 137 -29.72 3.49 13.10
C ASP A 137 -29.49 2.75 11.77
N ALA A 138 -29.85 1.47 11.69
CA ALA A 138 -29.83 0.69 10.46
C ALA A 138 -30.72 1.32 9.38
N ASN A 139 -31.95 1.73 9.72
CA ASN A 139 -32.85 2.40 8.79
C ASN A 139 -32.29 3.76 8.33
N LEU A 140 -31.67 4.53 9.22
CA LEU A 140 -31.00 5.78 8.86
C LEU A 140 -29.86 5.52 7.88
N LEU A 141 -29.07 4.45 8.06
CA LEU A 141 -28.02 4.08 7.12
C LEU A 141 -28.56 3.69 5.74
N VAL A 142 -29.72 3.03 5.63
CA VAL A 142 -30.38 2.82 4.33
C VAL A 142 -30.57 4.16 3.59
N SER A 143 -31.04 5.19 4.30
CA SER A 143 -31.25 6.52 3.70
C SER A 143 -29.95 7.19 3.24
N LYS A 144 -28.83 6.88 3.91
CA LYS A 144 -27.50 7.44 3.65
C LYS A 144 -26.73 6.69 2.56
N LEU A 145 -26.91 5.38 2.46
CA LEU A 145 -26.23 4.49 1.50
C LEU A 145 -27.00 4.31 0.18
N LYS A 146 -28.29 4.66 0.17
CA LYS A 146 -29.12 4.81 -1.03
C LYS A 146 -29.15 3.58 -1.97
N PRO A 147 -29.45 2.37 -1.45
CA PRO A 147 -29.43 1.15 -2.26
C PRO A 147 -30.51 1.15 -3.35
N THR A 148 -30.34 0.31 -4.36
CA THR A 148 -31.38 -0.03 -5.34
C THR A 148 -32.59 -0.69 -4.66
N ALA A 149 -32.35 -1.62 -3.73
CA ALA A 149 -33.40 -2.27 -2.93
C ALA A 149 -32.86 -2.81 -1.59
N VAL A 150 -33.78 -3.07 -0.66
CA VAL A 150 -33.52 -3.70 0.64
C VAL A 150 -34.14 -5.09 0.68
N PHE A 151 -33.33 -6.13 0.85
CA PHE A 151 -33.74 -7.51 1.04
C PHE A 151 -33.89 -7.77 2.55
N PHE A 152 -35.13 -7.84 3.04
CA PHE A 152 -35.39 -7.89 4.48
C PHE A 152 -35.79 -9.31 4.91
N GLY A 153 -34.93 -9.97 5.68
CA GLY A 153 -34.93 -11.40 6.00
C GLY A 153 -35.93 -11.86 7.08
N GLY A 154 -36.98 -11.09 7.38
CA GLY A 154 -38.00 -11.44 8.38
C GLY A 154 -37.69 -10.92 9.80
N ASP A 155 -38.57 -11.25 10.75
CA ASP A 155 -38.51 -10.83 12.15
C ASP A 155 -38.49 -9.30 12.32
N MET A 156 -39.48 -8.66 11.69
CA MET A 156 -39.70 -7.21 11.80
C MET A 156 -40.17 -6.85 13.22
N THR A 157 -41.03 -7.67 13.82
CA THR A 157 -41.64 -7.41 15.13
C THR A 157 -41.30 -8.51 16.13
N ASN A 158 -41.56 -8.28 17.42
CA ASN A 158 -41.30 -9.28 18.46
C ASN A 158 -42.50 -10.19 18.74
N GLY A 159 -43.74 -9.73 18.60
CA GLY A 159 -44.93 -10.55 18.85
C GLY A 159 -46.02 -10.44 17.80
N ASP A 160 -45.72 -9.91 16.61
CA ASP A 160 -46.68 -9.70 15.53
C ASP A 160 -47.89 -8.83 15.94
N SER A 161 -47.79 -8.02 16.99
CA SER A 161 -48.94 -7.25 17.49
C SER A 161 -49.19 -5.99 16.64
N SER A 162 -50.43 -5.48 16.65
CA SER A 162 -50.78 -4.26 15.91
C SER A 162 -49.92 -3.06 16.31
N SER A 163 -49.67 -2.87 17.60
CA SER A 163 -48.85 -1.77 18.11
C SER A 163 -47.38 -1.88 17.70
N GLU A 164 -46.82 -3.10 17.69
CA GLU A 164 -45.46 -3.33 17.23
C GLU A 164 -45.31 -3.03 15.74
N TRP A 165 -46.26 -3.45 14.90
CA TRP A 165 -46.24 -3.15 13.47
C TRP A 165 -46.36 -1.66 13.16
N GLN A 166 -47.26 -0.96 13.85
CA GLN A 166 -47.34 0.50 13.74
C GLN A 166 -46.02 1.17 14.14
N GLY A 167 -45.41 0.71 15.24
CA GLY A 167 -44.11 1.18 15.71
C GLY A 167 -42.96 0.86 14.75
N TRP A 168 -42.97 -0.32 14.14
CA TRP A 168 -41.98 -0.72 13.14
C TRP A 168 -42.06 0.15 11.90
N PHE A 169 -43.26 0.40 11.37
CA PHE A 169 -43.43 1.27 10.21
C PHE A 169 -43.11 2.73 10.49
N ASN A 170 -43.32 3.22 11.72
CA ASN A 170 -42.84 4.53 12.14
C ASN A 170 -41.31 4.61 12.07
N ASP A 171 -40.62 3.56 12.53
CA ASP A 171 -39.16 3.49 12.43
C ASP A 171 -38.68 3.26 10.99
N TRP A 172 -39.44 2.56 10.16
CA TRP A 172 -39.13 2.35 8.75
C TRP A 172 -39.06 3.67 7.97
N GLN A 173 -39.78 4.71 8.41
CA GLN A 173 -39.72 6.02 7.74
C GLN A 173 -38.30 6.64 7.77
N TYR A 174 -37.42 6.22 8.69
CA TYR A 174 -36.01 6.64 8.73
C TYR A 174 -35.21 6.19 7.50
N THR A 175 -35.73 5.24 6.71
CA THR A 175 -35.13 4.86 5.42
C THR A 175 -35.32 5.93 4.34
N THR A 176 -36.23 6.88 4.52
CA THR A 176 -36.45 7.96 3.55
C THR A 176 -35.33 8.99 3.68
N ALA A 177 -34.62 9.27 2.58
CA ALA A 177 -33.57 10.28 2.57
C ALA A 177 -34.13 11.70 2.74
N SER A 178 -33.27 12.64 3.15
CA SER A 178 -33.65 14.03 3.44
C SER A 178 -34.25 14.79 2.23
N ASP A 179 -33.96 14.34 1.01
CA ASP A 179 -34.51 14.87 -0.24
C ASP A 179 -35.83 14.20 -0.66
N GLY A 180 -36.40 13.35 0.20
CA GLY A 180 -37.63 12.59 -0.03
C GLY A 180 -37.43 11.30 -0.83
N ARG A 181 -36.19 10.86 -1.09
CA ARG A 181 -35.95 9.58 -1.79
C ARG A 181 -36.34 8.41 -0.91
N MET A 182 -37.16 7.53 -1.45
CA MET A 182 -37.57 6.27 -0.83
C MET A 182 -36.88 5.09 -1.51
N PHE A 183 -36.66 4.01 -0.76
CA PHE A 183 -36.01 2.79 -1.22
C PHE A 183 -36.93 1.58 -1.07
N PRO A 184 -37.05 0.73 -2.10
CA PRO A 184 -37.96 -0.40 -2.07
C PRO A 184 -37.46 -1.54 -1.20
N ILE A 185 -38.41 -2.22 -0.54
CA ILE A 185 -38.19 -3.43 0.22
C ILE A 185 -38.66 -4.67 -0.56
N VAL A 186 -37.93 -5.78 -0.40
CA VAL A 186 -38.32 -7.14 -0.81
C VAL A 186 -38.38 -7.98 0.47
N PRO A 187 -39.57 -8.09 1.11
CA PRO A 187 -39.70 -8.70 2.42
C PRO A 187 -39.83 -10.22 2.38
N THR A 188 -39.18 -10.86 3.34
CA THR A 188 -39.27 -12.28 3.69
C THR A 188 -40.07 -12.45 4.98
N ARG A 189 -40.58 -13.65 5.26
CA ARG A 189 -41.23 -13.99 6.54
C ARG A 189 -40.24 -14.63 7.50
N GLY A 190 -40.22 -14.17 8.76
CA GLY A 190 -39.58 -14.86 9.88
C GLY A 190 -40.58 -15.48 10.87
N ASN A 191 -40.06 -16.21 11.87
CA ASN A 191 -40.91 -16.94 12.82
C ASN A 191 -41.65 -16.00 13.79
N HIS A 192 -41.23 -14.74 13.93
CA HIS A 192 -41.98 -13.75 14.70
C HIS A 192 -43.12 -13.09 13.93
N GLU A 193 -43.25 -13.33 12.62
CA GLU A 193 -44.47 -13.04 11.88
C GLU A 193 -45.44 -14.22 12.02
N GLY A 194 -46.41 -14.08 12.94
CA GLY A 194 -47.33 -15.13 13.36
C GLY A 194 -48.16 -15.80 12.25
N SER A 195 -48.19 -15.22 11.04
CA SER A 195 -48.69 -15.90 9.84
C SER A 195 -48.12 -15.27 8.57
N ASN A 196 -48.16 -16.01 7.45
CA ASN A 196 -47.86 -15.45 6.13
C ASN A 196 -48.73 -14.23 5.78
N ASN A 197 -49.94 -14.14 6.34
CA ASN A 197 -50.84 -13.01 6.12
C ASN A 197 -50.27 -11.69 6.66
N SER A 198 -49.34 -11.72 7.62
CA SER A 198 -48.65 -10.52 8.08
C SER A 198 -47.85 -9.90 6.96
N ILE A 199 -47.00 -10.68 6.29
CA ILE A 199 -46.23 -10.16 5.15
C ILE A 199 -47.15 -9.82 3.97
N TYR A 200 -48.10 -10.70 3.63
CA TYR A 200 -49.00 -10.51 2.50
C TYR A 200 -49.89 -9.26 2.62
N ASN A 201 -50.47 -8.99 3.79
CA ASN A 201 -51.38 -7.85 3.96
C ASN A 201 -50.65 -6.52 4.21
N LEU A 202 -49.43 -6.56 4.76
CA LEU A 202 -48.66 -5.34 5.05
C LEU A 202 -47.79 -4.90 3.88
N PHE A 203 -47.38 -5.82 3.00
CA PHE A 203 -46.49 -5.50 1.88
C PHE A 203 -47.08 -5.84 0.51
N ASN A 204 -48.23 -6.54 0.45
CA ASN A 204 -48.90 -6.93 -0.80
C ASN A 204 -47.97 -7.72 -1.76
N VAL A 205 -47.16 -8.63 -1.20
CA VAL A 205 -46.30 -9.55 -1.97
C VAL A 205 -47.15 -10.45 -2.88
N PRO A 206 -46.57 -11.07 -3.95
CA PRO A 206 -47.34 -11.74 -5.00
C PRO A 206 -48.26 -12.88 -4.55
N SER A 207 -47.97 -13.52 -3.42
CA SER A 207 -48.70 -14.69 -2.93
C SER A 207 -48.69 -14.76 -1.41
N THR A 208 -49.75 -15.35 -0.84
CA THR A 208 -49.84 -15.71 0.58
C THR A 208 -48.86 -16.79 0.99
N SER A 209 -48.15 -17.44 0.07
CA SER A 209 -47.06 -18.36 0.41
C SER A 209 -45.75 -17.64 0.73
N VAL A 210 -45.60 -16.36 0.36
CA VAL A 210 -44.43 -15.52 0.67
C VAL A 210 -43.11 -16.09 0.11
N TYR A 211 -43.16 -16.76 -1.05
CA TYR A 211 -41.98 -17.04 -1.87
C TYR A 211 -42.21 -16.54 -3.30
N TYR A 212 -41.18 -15.90 -3.87
CA TYR A 212 -41.20 -15.23 -5.17
C TYR A 212 -39.79 -14.83 -5.59
N ASP A 213 -39.58 -14.55 -6.87
CA ASP A 213 -38.29 -14.14 -7.45
C ASP A 213 -38.37 -12.75 -8.07
N ILE A 214 -37.29 -11.97 -7.95
CA ILE A 214 -37.14 -10.67 -8.61
C ILE A 214 -35.82 -10.68 -9.39
N THR A 215 -35.89 -10.33 -10.67
CA THR A 215 -34.70 -10.19 -11.54
C THR A 215 -34.44 -8.71 -11.85
N PHE A 216 -33.20 -8.28 -11.63
CA PHE A 216 -32.69 -6.94 -11.87
C PHE A 216 -31.79 -6.90 -13.11
N GLY A 217 -31.78 -5.77 -13.81
CA GLY A 217 -30.97 -5.56 -15.01
C GLY A 217 -31.42 -6.41 -16.20
N ASN A 218 -30.51 -6.64 -17.13
CA ASN A 218 -30.70 -7.55 -18.26
C ASN A 218 -30.29 -8.97 -17.86
N ASN A 219 -31.00 -9.54 -16.87
CA ASN A 219 -30.61 -10.77 -16.18
C ASN A 219 -29.23 -10.65 -15.49
N LEU A 220 -28.95 -9.49 -14.89
CA LEU A 220 -27.74 -9.32 -14.08
C LEU A 220 -27.85 -10.16 -12.79
N TYR A 221 -28.93 -9.95 -12.05
CA TYR A 221 -29.06 -10.46 -10.68
C TYR A 221 -30.50 -10.88 -10.36
N THR A 222 -30.70 -12.15 -10.00
CA THR A 222 -31.97 -12.64 -9.47
C THR A 222 -31.87 -12.95 -7.99
N ILE A 223 -32.80 -12.44 -7.21
CA ILE A 223 -32.99 -12.80 -5.81
C ILE A 223 -34.25 -13.67 -5.65
N TYR A 224 -34.08 -14.85 -5.07
CA TYR A 224 -35.15 -15.77 -4.68
C TYR A 224 -35.52 -15.55 -3.22
N THR A 225 -36.71 -15.01 -2.96
CA THR A 225 -37.28 -14.94 -1.61
C THR A 225 -37.96 -16.25 -1.30
N LEU A 226 -37.50 -16.96 -0.27
CA LEU A 226 -38.06 -18.24 0.18
C LEU A 226 -38.64 -18.11 1.59
N ASN A 227 -39.58 -18.98 1.91
CA ASN A 227 -40.26 -19.00 3.20
C ASN A 227 -39.87 -20.26 3.98
N SER A 228 -38.94 -20.13 4.92
CA SER A 228 -38.49 -21.18 5.84
C SER A 228 -39.47 -21.43 7.02
N GLU A 229 -40.57 -20.68 7.07
CA GLU A 229 -41.63 -20.90 8.06
C GLU A 229 -42.77 -21.78 7.55
N ILE A 230 -42.57 -22.39 6.39
CA ILE A 230 -43.37 -23.47 5.79
C ILE A 230 -42.39 -24.53 5.24
N SER A 231 -42.88 -25.68 4.78
CA SER A 231 -41.99 -26.73 4.26
C SER A 231 -41.12 -26.23 3.10
N ALA A 232 -39.82 -26.47 3.21
CA ALA A 232 -38.82 -26.14 2.20
C ALA A 232 -38.98 -27.00 0.93
N GLY A 233 -39.41 -28.25 1.12
CA GLY A 233 -39.73 -29.22 0.08
C GLY A 233 -41.05 -28.94 -0.68
N GLY A 234 -41.60 -30.01 -1.26
CA GLY A 234 -42.93 -30.00 -1.89
C GLY A 234 -43.12 -28.92 -2.96
N SER A 235 -44.18 -28.13 -2.84
CA SER A 235 -44.54 -27.09 -3.82
C SER A 235 -43.51 -25.97 -3.92
N GLN A 236 -42.90 -25.59 -2.79
CA GLN A 236 -41.88 -24.53 -2.78
C GLN A 236 -40.60 -25.00 -3.48
N TYR A 237 -40.11 -26.20 -3.17
CA TYR A 237 -38.99 -26.80 -3.88
C TYR A 237 -39.26 -26.96 -5.39
N SER A 238 -40.45 -27.45 -5.75
CA SER A 238 -40.82 -27.64 -7.17
C SER A 238 -40.83 -26.31 -7.94
N TRP A 239 -41.38 -25.26 -7.32
CA TRP A 239 -41.34 -23.91 -7.87
C TRP A 239 -39.92 -23.38 -8.00
N LEU A 240 -39.11 -23.49 -6.94
CA LEU A 240 -37.73 -23.02 -6.93
C LEU A 240 -36.87 -23.73 -7.98
N SER A 241 -36.98 -25.05 -8.08
CA SER A 241 -36.29 -25.86 -9.07
C SER A 241 -36.68 -25.45 -10.49
N GLN A 242 -37.98 -25.27 -10.78
CA GLN A 242 -38.42 -24.78 -12.08
C GLN A 242 -37.84 -23.40 -12.40
N LYS A 243 -37.87 -22.49 -11.42
CA LYS A 243 -37.36 -21.12 -11.59
C LYS A 243 -35.86 -21.06 -11.79
N LEU A 244 -35.08 -21.82 -11.04
CA LEU A 244 -33.63 -21.90 -11.20
C LEU A 244 -33.24 -22.53 -12.53
N ASN A 245 -33.95 -23.57 -12.98
CA ASN A 245 -33.72 -24.20 -14.29
C ASN A 245 -33.98 -23.24 -15.46
N ALA A 246 -34.96 -22.36 -15.33
CA ALA A 246 -35.29 -21.38 -16.37
C ALA A 246 -34.45 -20.09 -16.28
N ASN A 247 -33.65 -19.90 -15.23
CA ASN A 247 -32.95 -18.64 -15.00
C ASN A 247 -31.55 -18.63 -15.62
N ASN A 248 -31.33 -17.70 -16.53
CA ASN A 248 -30.07 -17.43 -17.22
C ASN A 248 -29.33 -16.19 -16.67
N SER A 249 -29.69 -15.70 -15.49
CA SER A 249 -29.01 -14.56 -14.88
C SER A 249 -27.57 -14.89 -14.53
N ILE A 250 -26.71 -13.87 -14.66
CA ILE A 250 -25.28 -13.95 -14.32
C ILE A 250 -25.14 -14.33 -12.85
N TRP A 251 -25.85 -13.61 -12.00
CA TRP A 251 -25.86 -13.82 -10.56
C TRP A 251 -27.20 -14.30 -10.07
N LYS A 252 -27.17 -15.36 -9.25
CA LYS A 252 -28.35 -15.89 -8.55
C LYS A 252 -28.11 -15.84 -7.06
N SER A 253 -29.12 -15.41 -6.32
CA SER A 253 -29.06 -15.33 -4.87
C SER A 253 -30.36 -15.74 -4.22
N ALA A 254 -30.31 -16.12 -2.95
CA ALA A 254 -31.51 -16.42 -2.17
C ALA A 254 -31.54 -15.63 -0.87
N GLN A 255 -32.74 -15.36 -0.36
CA GLN A 255 -32.97 -14.92 1.01
C GLN A 255 -34.03 -15.81 1.67
N TYR A 256 -33.79 -16.17 2.92
CA TYR A 256 -34.74 -16.88 3.79
C TYR A 256 -34.38 -16.63 5.25
N HIS A 257 -35.31 -16.96 6.15
CA HIS A 257 -35.17 -16.56 7.55
C HIS A 257 -34.26 -17.50 8.35
N LYS A 258 -34.62 -18.78 8.44
CA LYS A 258 -33.89 -19.75 9.26
C LYS A 258 -32.64 -20.28 8.55
N PRO A 259 -31.45 -20.12 9.14
CA PRO A 259 -30.23 -20.58 8.52
C PRO A 259 -30.19 -22.11 8.45
N MET A 260 -29.56 -22.64 7.41
CA MET A 260 -29.35 -24.10 7.30
C MET A 260 -28.44 -24.61 8.42
N ARG A 261 -27.39 -23.82 8.71
CA ARG A 261 -26.36 -24.09 9.73
C ARG A 261 -26.11 -22.81 10.55
N PRO A 262 -26.79 -22.64 11.70
CA PRO A 262 -26.65 -21.48 12.58
C PRO A 262 -25.27 -21.38 13.24
N HIS A 263 -24.80 -20.15 13.50
CA HIS A 263 -23.56 -19.87 14.24
C HIS A 263 -23.76 -19.64 15.74
N VAL A 264 -24.89 -20.13 16.26
CA VAL A 264 -25.27 -20.05 17.67
C VAL A 264 -25.66 -21.44 18.14
N SER A 265 -24.91 -22.02 19.08
CA SER A 265 -25.04 -23.43 19.48
C SER A 265 -26.39 -23.81 20.12
N SER A 266 -27.20 -22.82 20.50
CA SER A 266 -28.56 -23.05 21.03
C SER A 266 -29.65 -23.04 19.94
N LYS A 267 -29.30 -22.72 18.69
CA LYS A 267 -30.20 -22.77 17.55
C LYS A 267 -30.15 -24.16 16.92
N SER A 268 -31.31 -24.60 16.42
CA SER A 268 -31.44 -25.88 15.74
C SER A 268 -30.99 -25.79 14.29
N GLU A 269 -30.35 -26.84 13.79
CA GLU A 269 -30.01 -26.99 12.38
C GLU A 269 -31.24 -26.98 11.46
N GLY A 270 -31.17 -26.20 10.38
CA GLY A 270 -32.18 -26.11 9.32
C GLY A 270 -32.11 -27.30 8.36
N ASN A 271 -32.49 -28.50 8.84
CA ASN A 271 -32.38 -29.74 8.08
C ASN A 271 -33.37 -29.83 6.90
N ASP A 272 -34.57 -29.26 7.00
CA ASP A 272 -35.54 -29.23 5.89
C ASP A 272 -35.02 -28.33 4.75
N GLU A 273 -34.52 -27.14 5.11
CA GLU A 273 -33.89 -26.19 4.19
C GLU A 273 -32.64 -26.79 3.55
N TYR A 274 -31.75 -27.39 4.34
CA TYR A 274 -30.53 -28.00 3.82
C TYR A 274 -30.83 -29.14 2.83
N SER A 275 -31.69 -30.09 3.23
CA SER A 275 -32.02 -31.24 2.38
C SER A 275 -32.79 -30.87 1.12
N SER A 276 -33.56 -29.78 1.16
CA SER A 276 -34.32 -29.30 0.01
C SER A 276 -33.52 -28.38 -0.89
N TRP A 277 -32.74 -27.43 -0.36
CA TRP A 277 -32.21 -26.32 -1.16
C TRP A 277 -30.71 -26.37 -1.37
N ALA A 278 -29.91 -26.89 -0.44
CA ALA A 278 -28.45 -26.72 -0.49
C ALA A 278 -27.84 -27.32 -1.77
N GLN A 279 -28.23 -28.56 -2.13
CA GLN A 279 -27.76 -29.21 -3.37
C GLN A 279 -28.29 -28.50 -4.61
N LEU A 280 -29.55 -28.07 -4.59
CA LEU A 280 -30.15 -27.34 -5.70
C LEU A 280 -29.46 -25.99 -5.95
N PHE A 281 -29.10 -25.28 -4.88
CA PHE A 281 -28.34 -24.03 -4.95
C PHE A 281 -26.99 -24.24 -5.60
N TYR A 282 -26.23 -25.24 -5.15
CA TYR A 282 -24.94 -25.58 -5.74
C TYR A 282 -25.08 -25.97 -7.23
N ASP A 283 -25.97 -26.91 -7.55
CA ASP A 283 -26.17 -27.43 -8.91
C ASP A 283 -26.64 -26.37 -9.91
N LYS A 284 -27.29 -25.30 -9.43
CA LYS A 284 -27.86 -24.24 -10.27
C LYS A 284 -27.09 -22.92 -10.19
N GLY A 285 -25.96 -22.91 -9.50
CA GLY A 285 -25.07 -21.76 -9.39
C GLY A 285 -25.72 -20.59 -8.65
N VAL A 286 -26.37 -20.87 -7.52
CA VAL A 286 -26.72 -19.81 -6.54
C VAL A 286 -25.45 -19.38 -5.84
N ASN A 287 -25.07 -18.12 -6.03
CA ASN A 287 -23.76 -17.60 -5.64
C ASN A 287 -23.75 -17.06 -4.21
N LEU A 288 -24.85 -16.42 -3.79
CA LEU A 288 -24.94 -15.70 -2.52
C LEU A 288 -26.28 -15.95 -1.83
N VAL A 289 -26.26 -16.21 -0.53
CA VAL A 289 -27.44 -16.46 0.28
C VAL A 289 -27.44 -15.57 1.52
N PHE A 290 -28.57 -14.95 1.80
CA PHE A 290 -28.81 -14.12 2.99
C PHE A 290 -29.68 -14.85 4.00
N GLU A 291 -29.16 -15.04 5.21
CA GLU A 291 -29.84 -15.73 6.32
C GLU A 291 -30.06 -14.80 7.52
N SER A 292 -30.93 -15.19 8.44
CA SER A 292 -31.43 -14.39 9.58
C SER A 292 -31.58 -15.26 10.85
N ASP A 293 -32.47 -14.93 11.79
CA ASP A 293 -32.91 -15.73 12.97
C ASP A 293 -31.90 -15.92 14.13
N SER A 294 -30.61 -16.15 13.87
CA SER A 294 -29.65 -16.44 14.94
C SER A 294 -29.26 -15.22 15.78
N HIS A 295 -29.50 -14.01 15.29
CA HIS A 295 -29.14 -12.73 15.91
C HIS A 295 -27.61 -12.53 16.07
N THR A 296 -26.85 -12.90 15.05
CA THR A 296 -25.39 -12.85 15.05
C THR A 296 -24.84 -12.38 13.69
N VAL A 297 -23.53 -12.33 13.54
CA VAL A 297 -22.84 -12.00 12.29
C VAL A 297 -22.16 -13.24 11.74
N LYS A 298 -22.45 -13.57 10.49
CA LYS A 298 -21.83 -14.66 9.73
C LYS A 298 -21.38 -14.22 8.34
N THR A 299 -20.25 -14.78 7.91
CA THR A 299 -19.81 -14.92 6.52
C THR A 299 -19.12 -16.26 6.35
N THR A 300 -19.43 -17.00 5.28
CA THR A 300 -18.76 -18.26 4.95
C THR A 300 -17.73 -18.09 3.84
N TRP A 301 -16.80 -19.03 3.73
CA TRP A 301 -16.15 -19.28 2.43
C TRP A 301 -17.21 -19.81 1.45
N PRO A 302 -16.96 -19.81 0.14
CA PRO A 302 -17.80 -20.56 -0.79
C PRO A 302 -17.86 -22.04 -0.37
N VAL A 303 -19.06 -22.59 -0.20
CA VAL A 303 -19.26 -23.97 0.26
C VAL A 303 -20.14 -24.77 -0.68
N LYS A 304 -19.86 -26.07 -0.74
CA LYS A 304 -20.72 -27.06 -1.39
C LYS A 304 -21.27 -28.06 -0.37
N PRO A 305 -22.49 -28.58 -0.57
CA PRO A 305 -23.04 -29.65 0.24
C PRO A 305 -22.18 -30.92 0.16
N CYS A 306 -22.12 -31.66 1.26
CA CYS A 306 -21.42 -32.92 1.37
C CYS A 306 -22.15 -33.88 2.32
N SER A 307 -21.87 -35.17 2.19
CA SER A 307 -22.48 -36.23 3.01
C SER A 307 -21.48 -37.02 3.85
N SER A 308 -20.19 -36.95 3.53
CA SER A 308 -19.11 -37.63 4.27
C SER A 308 -17.73 -37.03 3.92
N GLY A 309 -16.70 -37.40 4.68
CA GLY A 309 -15.31 -36.97 4.50
C GLY A 309 -14.78 -36.13 5.66
N SER A 310 -13.46 -36.14 5.88
CA SER A 310 -12.82 -35.44 7.02
C SER A 310 -13.02 -33.92 7.02
N ASN A 311 -13.28 -33.33 5.86
CA ASN A 311 -13.48 -31.90 5.67
C ASN A 311 -14.96 -31.52 5.52
N CYS A 312 -15.87 -32.50 5.62
CA CYS A 312 -17.30 -32.29 5.58
C CYS A 312 -17.79 -31.96 6.99
N ASP A 313 -17.97 -30.68 7.27
CA ASP A 313 -18.39 -30.18 8.57
C ASP A 313 -19.84 -29.74 8.50
N GLU A 314 -20.69 -30.40 9.29
CA GLU A 314 -22.15 -30.24 9.29
C GLU A 314 -22.79 -30.33 7.88
N GLY A 315 -22.21 -31.10 6.96
CA GLY A 315 -22.72 -31.22 5.59
C GLY A 315 -22.27 -30.12 4.64
N PHE A 316 -21.33 -29.26 5.00
CA PHE A 316 -20.66 -28.39 4.04
C PHE A 316 -19.16 -28.62 4.01
N VAL A 317 -18.58 -28.43 2.82
CA VAL A 317 -17.13 -28.38 2.60
C VAL A 317 -16.82 -27.19 1.71
N ARG A 318 -15.67 -26.54 1.92
CA ARG A 318 -15.22 -25.40 1.13
C ARG A 318 -15.02 -25.79 -0.34
N ASP A 319 -15.51 -24.97 -1.25
CA ASP A 319 -15.31 -25.06 -2.71
C ASP A 319 -15.24 -23.65 -3.30
N ASP A 320 -14.03 -23.12 -3.40
CA ASP A 320 -13.79 -21.72 -3.78
C ASP A 320 -14.19 -21.37 -5.22
N VAL A 321 -14.46 -22.37 -6.07
CA VAL A 321 -14.76 -22.17 -7.49
C VAL A 321 -16.27 -22.15 -7.73
N ASN A 322 -17.01 -23.12 -7.17
CA ASN A 322 -18.43 -23.31 -7.48
C ASN A 322 -19.34 -23.15 -6.25
N GLY A 323 -18.76 -22.97 -5.07
CA GLY A 323 -19.50 -22.93 -3.82
C GLY A 323 -20.43 -21.72 -3.70
N THR A 324 -21.49 -21.90 -2.92
CA THR A 324 -22.39 -20.83 -2.51
C THR A 324 -21.82 -20.14 -1.27
N VAL A 325 -21.85 -18.81 -1.25
CA VAL A 325 -21.50 -18.02 -0.06
C VAL A 325 -22.75 -17.73 0.75
N TYR A 326 -22.70 -17.95 2.06
CA TYR A 326 -23.78 -17.66 3.00
C TYR A 326 -23.37 -16.52 3.93
N VAL A 327 -24.24 -15.53 4.11
CA VAL A 327 -23.98 -14.36 4.93
C VAL A 327 -25.20 -13.97 5.78
N GLY A 328 -24.94 -13.30 6.91
CA GLY A 328 -25.99 -12.69 7.72
C GLY A 328 -26.09 -13.31 9.11
N GLU A 329 -27.23 -13.99 9.31
CA GLU A 329 -27.85 -14.50 10.55
C GLU A 329 -28.56 -13.48 11.44
N GLY A 330 -28.87 -12.31 10.87
CA GLY A 330 -29.77 -11.34 11.48
C GLY A 330 -29.18 -10.58 12.65
N CYS A 331 -29.46 -9.28 12.75
CA CYS A 331 -29.30 -8.42 13.94
C CYS A 331 -29.46 -6.95 13.56
N TRP A 332 -30.48 -6.65 12.77
CA TRP A 332 -30.91 -5.29 12.46
C TRP A 332 -31.39 -4.54 13.70
N GLY A 333 -31.73 -5.26 14.78
CA GLY A 333 -32.18 -4.71 16.06
C GLY A 333 -32.81 -5.74 17.01
N ALA A 334 -32.64 -7.04 16.78
CA ALA A 334 -33.00 -8.06 17.73
C ALA A 334 -31.93 -8.19 18.85
N PRO A 335 -32.28 -8.78 20.01
CA PRO A 335 -31.29 -9.04 21.05
C PRO A 335 -30.18 -9.96 20.54
N LEU A 336 -28.94 -9.47 20.56
CA LEU A 336 -27.78 -10.19 20.06
C LEU A 336 -27.54 -11.51 20.80
N ARG A 337 -27.01 -12.51 20.08
CA ARG A 337 -26.53 -13.77 20.65
C ARG A 337 -25.05 -13.96 20.36
N SER A 338 -24.36 -14.65 21.26
CA SER A 338 -22.94 -14.97 21.09
C SER A 338 -22.75 -15.89 19.90
N SER A 339 -21.90 -15.49 18.95
CA SER A 339 -21.42 -16.36 17.89
C SER A 339 -20.45 -17.39 18.48
N ASN A 340 -20.95 -18.57 18.83
CA ASN A 340 -20.20 -19.57 19.62
C ASN A 340 -20.16 -20.95 18.96
N ASP A 341 -20.56 -21.03 17.70
CA ASP A 341 -20.64 -22.27 16.94
C ASP A 341 -20.08 -22.05 15.53
N SER A 342 -18.75 -21.91 15.45
CA SER A 342 -18.05 -21.74 14.18
C SER A 342 -17.70 -23.10 13.59
N LYS A 343 -17.98 -23.27 12.31
CA LYS A 343 -17.69 -24.47 11.52
C LYS A 343 -16.40 -24.25 10.72
N ASN A 344 -15.74 -25.31 10.26
CA ASN A 344 -14.46 -25.26 9.54
C ASN A 344 -14.50 -24.43 8.23
N TRP A 345 -15.69 -24.27 7.64
CA TRP A 345 -15.91 -23.45 6.44
C TRP A 345 -16.37 -22.01 6.75
N THR A 346 -16.45 -21.63 8.02
CA THR A 346 -16.72 -20.25 8.44
C THR A 346 -15.58 -19.36 7.98
N ARG A 347 -15.89 -18.30 7.24
CA ARG A 347 -14.89 -17.27 6.91
C ARG A 347 -14.68 -16.39 8.13
N ASP A 348 -15.77 -15.84 8.66
CA ASP A 348 -15.77 -15.07 9.90
C ASP A 348 -17.14 -15.10 10.58
N ALA A 349 -17.13 -14.92 11.89
CA ALA A 349 -18.34 -14.72 12.67
C ALA A 349 -18.09 -13.80 13.88
N SER A 350 -19.11 -13.08 14.33
CA SER A 350 -19.01 -12.13 15.44
C SER A 350 -20.39 -11.73 15.97
N THR A 351 -20.45 -10.85 16.97
CA THR A 351 -21.69 -10.43 17.63
C THR A 351 -21.77 -8.90 17.73
N PHE A 352 -22.56 -8.27 16.85
CA PHE A 352 -22.89 -6.84 16.87
C PHE A 352 -24.05 -6.55 15.90
N ASN A 353 -24.75 -5.42 16.05
CA ASN A 353 -25.85 -5.07 15.14
C ASN A 353 -25.32 -4.73 13.74
N GLN A 354 -25.86 -5.37 12.70
CA GLN A 354 -25.38 -5.17 11.32
C GLN A 354 -26.44 -5.39 10.24
N PHE A 355 -26.09 -4.94 9.04
CA PHE A 355 -26.63 -5.46 7.78
C PHE A 355 -25.50 -5.66 6.77
N LYS A 356 -25.81 -6.35 5.66
CA LYS A 356 -24.92 -6.52 4.52
C LYS A 356 -25.18 -5.43 3.48
N TRP A 357 -24.11 -4.78 3.01
CA TRP A 357 -24.15 -3.83 1.91
C TRP A 357 -23.45 -4.44 0.70
N ILE A 358 -24.20 -4.62 -0.38
CA ILE A 358 -23.81 -5.45 -1.52
C ILE A 358 -23.70 -4.58 -2.77
N PHE A 359 -22.64 -4.77 -3.54
CA PHE A 359 -22.52 -4.29 -4.91
C PHE A 359 -22.53 -5.46 -5.88
N VAL A 360 -23.27 -5.32 -6.97
CA VAL A 360 -23.37 -6.33 -8.02
C VAL A 360 -23.10 -5.67 -9.36
N GLU A 361 -22.20 -6.25 -10.13
CA GLU A 361 -21.89 -5.96 -11.53
C GLU A 361 -21.60 -7.27 -12.26
N GLU A 362 -21.48 -7.27 -13.59
CA GLU A 362 -21.38 -8.53 -14.36
C GLU A 362 -20.22 -9.44 -13.91
N SER A 363 -19.11 -8.84 -13.50
CA SER A 363 -17.90 -9.58 -13.16
C SER A 363 -17.79 -9.99 -11.71
N LYS A 364 -18.50 -9.33 -10.78
CA LYS A 364 -18.45 -9.70 -9.36
C LYS A 364 -19.66 -9.28 -8.54
N ILE A 365 -19.78 -9.95 -7.39
CA ILE A 365 -20.52 -9.48 -6.22
C ILE A 365 -19.52 -9.12 -5.13
N GLU A 366 -19.69 -7.96 -4.52
CA GLU A 366 -18.94 -7.55 -3.32
C GLU A 366 -19.89 -7.37 -2.14
N VAL A 367 -19.62 -8.04 -1.03
CA VAL A 367 -20.43 -7.96 0.20
C VAL A 367 -19.59 -7.36 1.32
N ARG A 368 -20.11 -6.29 1.93
CA ARG A 368 -19.55 -5.64 3.13
C ARG A 368 -20.49 -5.85 4.31
N THR A 369 -19.96 -6.06 5.50
CA THR A 369 -20.75 -6.09 6.73
C THR A 369 -20.67 -4.74 7.42
N ILE A 370 -21.80 -4.06 7.58
CA ILE A 370 -21.87 -2.70 8.10
C ILE A 370 -22.39 -2.74 9.53
N LYS A 371 -21.62 -2.20 10.47
CA LYS A 371 -22.10 -1.98 11.85
C LYS A 371 -23.00 -0.76 11.87
N VAL A 372 -24.12 -0.86 12.57
CA VAL A 372 -25.15 0.18 12.49
C VAL A 372 -25.05 1.24 13.58
N ASP A 373 -24.42 0.93 14.71
CA ASP A 373 -24.49 1.74 15.94
C ASP A 373 -23.91 3.16 15.80
N ASN A 374 -23.07 3.42 14.79
CA ASN A 374 -22.50 4.75 14.54
C ASN A 374 -23.29 5.59 13.52
N ALA A 375 -24.50 5.15 13.12
CA ALA A 375 -25.26 5.74 12.02
C ALA A 375 -25.38 7.27 12.05
N SER A 376 -25.47 7.88 13.23
CA SER A 376 -25.59 9.33 13.39
C SER A 376 -24.40 10.11 12.81
N SER A 377 -23.17 9.59 12.87
CA SER A 377 -21.94 10.24 12.41
C SER A 377 -21.56 9.93 10.96
N VAL A 378 -22.21 8.95 10.34
CA VAL A 378 -21.94 8.51 8.96
C VAL A 378 -22.38 9.57 7.95
N GLY A 379 -21.55 9.83 6.94
CA GLY A 379 -21.89 10.69 5.79
C GLY A 379 -22.98 10.09 4.90
N SER A 380 -23.41 10.81 3.87
CA SER A 380 -24.36 10.28 2.86
C SER A 380 -23.70 10.20 1.50
N VAL A 381 -24.00 9.16 0.74
CA VAL A 381 -23.58 9.05 -0.66
C VAL A 381 -24.44 9.94 -1.56
N SER A 382 -23.94 10.29 -2.74
CA SER A 382 -24.70 11.08 -3.71
C SER A 382 -25.79 10.22 -4.39
N ASN A 383 -26.82 10.84 -4.97
CA ASN A 383 -27.81 10.09 -5.74
C ASN A 383 -27.25 9.56 -7.07
N GLN A 384 -26.20 10.19 -7.58
CA GLN A 384 -25.55 9.88 -8.85
C GLN A 384 -24.52 8.76 -8.70
N ASN A 385 -23.86 8.67 -7.55
CA ASN A 385 -22.84 7.67 -7.26
C ASN A 385 -23.08 7.07 -5.86
N PRO A 386 -23.91 6.01 -5.76
CA PRO A 386 -24.17 5.30 -4.51
C PRO A 386 -23.10 4.26 -4.15
N PHE A 387 -22.01 4.15 -4.92
CA PHE A 387 -21.01 3.09 -4.76
C PHE A 387 -19.78 3.53 -3.94
N THR A 388 -19.70 4.80 -3.58
CA THR A 388 -18.61 5.34 -2.76
C THR A 388 -18.82 5.03 -1.29
N ILE A 389 -17.75 4.73 -0.56
CA ILE A 389 -17.78 4.61 0.89
C ILE A 389 -17.93 6.03 1.49
N PRO A 390 -19.02 6.35 2.21
CA PRO A 390 -19.15 7.65 2.87
C PRO A 390 -18.23 7.75 4.09
N SER A 391 -17.93 8.99 4.49
CA SER A 391 -17.12 9.26 5.68
C SER A 391 -17.71 8.59 6.93
N ASN A 392 -16.83 8.09 7.80
CA ASN A 392 -17.15 7.46 9.09
C ASN A 392 -18.01 6.18 9.02
N LEU A 393 -18.21 5.55 7.86
CA LEU A 393 -18.92 4.26 7.82
C LEU A 393 -18.10 3.18 8.55
N ASP A 394 -18.70 2.51 9.55
CA ASP A 394 -18.07 1.40 10.26
C ASP A 394 -18.28 0.09 9.48
N ILE A 395 -17.29 -0.22 8.64
CA ILE A 395 -17.21 -1.48 7.90
C ILE A 395 -16.44 -2.48 8.76
N TRP A 396 -17.04 -3.62 9.04
CA TRP A 396 -16.35 -4.68 9.76
C TRP A 396 -15.15 -5.18 8.95
N SER A 397 -13.97 -5.19 9.60
CA SER A 397 -12.70 -5.55 8.98
C SER A 397 -12.04 -6.71 9.72
N PRO A 398 -12.46 -7.96 9.46
CA PRO A 398 -11.74 -9.14 9.94
C PRO A 398 -10.35 -9.25 9.28
N SER A 399 -9.48 -10.09 9.85
CA SER A 399 -8.08 -10.23 9.41
C SER A 399 -7.92 -10.77 7.97
N ASN A 400 -8.95 -11.41 7.43
CA ASN A 400 -9.00 -11.94 6.06
C ASN A 400 -9.69 -10.97 5.06
N GLY A 401 -9.89 -9.71 5.46
CA GLY A 401 -10.40 -8.63 4.61
C GLY A 401 -11.87 -8.26 4.89
N SER A 402 -12.17 -6.96 4.70
CA SER A 402 -13.49 -6.36 4.96
C SER A 402 -14.54 -6.58 3.88
N VAL A 403 -14.15 -7.17 2.73
CA VAL A 403 -15.00 -7.41 1.58
C VAL A 403 -14.98 -8.90 1.24
N VAL A 404 -16.16 -9.51 1.14
CA VAL A 404 -16.32 -10.83 0.53
C VAL A 404 -16.59 -10.61 -0.95
N THR A 405 -15.68 -11.10 -1.81
CA THR A 405 -15.79 -10.97 -3.26
C THR A 405 -16.13 -12.31 -3.88
N ILE A 406 -17.19 -12.34 -4.69
CA ILE A 406 -17.58 -13.50 -5.50
C ILE A 406 -17.33 -13.11 -6.95
N ILE A 407 -16.45 -13.85 -7.62
CA ILE A 407 -16.00 -13.56 -8.98
C ILE A 407 -16.81 -14.39 -9.99
N SER A 408 -17.19 -13.77 -11.11
CA SER A 408 -17.93 -14.44 -12.17
C SER A 408 -17.00 -15.44 -12.85
N SER A 409 -17.42 -16.69 -12.96
CA SER A 409 -16.67 -17.71 -13.70
C SER A 409 -16.64 -17.48 -15.21
N ASN A 410 -17.44 -16.53 -15.72
CA ASN A 410 -17.51 -16.18 -17.14
C ASN A 410 -16.64 -14.97 -17.50
N VAL A 411 -15.85 -14.47 -16.56
CA VAL A 411 -15.02 -13.27 -16.72
C VAL A 411 -13.60 -13.60 -16.27
N SER A 412 -12.60 -13.36 -17.12
CA SER A 412 -11.21 -13.35 -16.67
C SER A 412 -10.90 -12.03 -15.99
N TYR A 413 -10.03 -12.09 -14.99
CA TYR A 413 -9.53 -10.91 -14.31
C TYR A 413 -8.02 -10.82 -14.58
N PRO A 414 -7.46 -9.61 -14.60
CA PRO A 414 -6.03 -9.46 -14.75
C PRO A 414 -5.33 -10.05 -13.51
N GLU A 415 -4.17 -10.67 -13.69
CA GLU A 415 -3.26 -10.99 -12.60
C GLU A 415 -2.31 -9.81 -12.39
N VAL A 416 -1.96 -9.51 -11.13
CA VAL A 416 -0.98 -8.47 -10.81
C VAL A 416 -0.15 -8.83 -9.58
N ALA A 417 1.15 -8.58 -9.65
CA ALA A 417 2.06 -8.74 -8.53
C ALA A 417 3.13 -7.65 -8.55
N ILE A 418 3.44 -7.08 -7.38
CA ILE A 418 4.64 -6.26 -7.20
C ILE A 418 5.85 -7.20 -7.20
N THR A 419 6.78 -6.98 -8.12
CA THR A 419 8.01 -7.77 -8.26
C THR A 419 9.22 -7.11 -7.59
N SER A 420 9.17 -5.80 -7.36
CA SER A 420 10.16 -5.04 -6.59
C SER A 420 9.47 -3.84 -5.95
N PRO A 421 9.83 -3.42 -4.73
CA PRO A 421 10.76 -4.11 -3.82
C PRO A 421 10.17 -5.42 -3.26
N SER A 422 11.01 -6.26 -2.65
CA SER A 422 10.54 -7.47 -1.96
C SER A 422 9.97 -7.14 -0.57
N SER A 423 8.99 -7.92 -0.11
CA SER A 423 8.42 -7.74 1.24
C SER A 423 9.48 -7.99 2.32
N GLY A 424 9.56 -7.11 3.31
CA GLY A 424 10.57 -7.09 4.37
C GLY A 424 11.87 -6.34 4.03
N SER A 425 12.00 -5.78 2.82
CA SER A 425 13.17 -5.01 2.42
C SER A 425 13.28 -3.66 3.16
N SER A 426 14.51 -3.14 3.26
CA SER A 426 14.82 -1.85 3.89
C SER A 426 15.38 -0.87 2.89
N HIS A 427 14.93 0.38 2.92
CA HIS A 427 15.36 1.47 2.06
C HIS A 427 15.80 2.70 2.85
N THR A 428 16.61 3.56 2.24
CA THR A 428 17.06 4.82 2.84
C THR A 428 16.05 5.92 2.61
N VAL A 429 15.81 6.74 3.63
CA VAL A 429 14.95 7.93 3.51
C VAL A 429 15.52 8.90 2.46
N ASN A 430 14.62 9.54 1.70
CA ASN A 430 14.93 10.47 0.60
C ASN A 430 15.69 9.85 -0.58
N THR A 431 15.76 8.51 -0.66
CA THR A 431 16.31 7.80 -1.82
C THR A 431 15.17 7.20 -2.64
N PRO A 432 15.12 7.37 -3.97
CA PRO A 432 14.11 6.74 -4.82
C PRO A 432 14.12 5.20 -4.70
N VAL A 433 12.94 4.62 -4.58
CA VAL A 433 12.66 3.19 -4.56
C VAL A 433 11.77 2.85 -5.75
N THR A 434 12.27 2.05 -6.69
CA THR A 434 11.49 1.61 -7.84
C THR A 434 10.52 0.49 -7.43
N ILE A 435 9.24 0.80 -7.50
CA ILE A 435 8.15 -0.15 -7.38
C ILE A 435 7.85 -0.69 -8.78
N SER A 436 8.09 -1.96 -9.03
CA SER A 436 7.82 -2.63 -10.30
C SER A 436 6.72 -3.65 -10.13
N ALA A 437 5.85 -3.78 -11.13
CA ALA A 437 4.79 -4.79 -11.12
C ALA A 437 4.71 -5.53 -12.47
N THR A 438 4.36 -6.81 -12.39
CA THR A 438 3.88 -7.58 -13.55
C THR A 438 2.37 -7.58 -13.53
N ALA A 439 1.75 -7.34 -14.67
CA ALA A 439 0.33 -7.55 -14.86
C ALA A 439 0.05 -8.25 -16.18
N THR A 440 -0.86 -9.22 -16.17
CA THR A 440 -1.23 -10.03 -17.34
C THR A 440 -2.72 -10.27 -17.34
N ASP A 441 -3.31 -10.41 -18.51
CA ASP A 441 -4.73 -10.73 -18.66
C ASP A 441 -4.88 -11.88 -19.67
N SER A 442 -5.74 -12.85 -19.36
CA SER A 442 -5.76 -14.12 -20.10
C SER A 442 -6.72 -14.15 -21.29
N ASP A 443 -7.72 -13.27 -21.31
CA ASP A 443 -8.66 -13.10 -22.43
C ASP A 443 -8.53 -11.73 -23.13
N GLY A 444 -7.62 -10.87 -22.67
CA GLY A 444 -7.37 -9.56 -23.25
C GLY A 444 -5.99 -8.96 -22.93
N THR A 445 -6.00 -7.70 -22.52
CA THR A 445 -4.84 -6.82 -22.35
C THR A 445 -5.02 -5.96 -21.11
N ILE A 446 -3.91 -5.57 -20.49
CA ILE A 446 -3.92 -4.64 -19.36
C ILE A 446 -4.06 -3.21 -19.87
N SER A 447 -5.06 -2.49 -19.35
CA SER A 447 -5.34 -1.07 -19.62
C SER A 447 -4.51 -0.15 -18.72
N SER A 448 -4.33 -0.49 -17.43
CA SER A 448 -3.46 0.27 -16.53
C SER A 448 -3.03 -0.52 -15.28
N VAL A 449 -1.98 -0.06 -14.60
CA VAL A 449 -1.56 -0.50 -13.27
C VAL A 449 -1.41 0.73 -12.35
N LYS A 450 -2.21 0.77 -11.29
CA LYS A 450 -2.20 1.81 -10.26
C LYS A 450 -1.30 1.38 -9.09
N PHE A 451 -0.36 2.22 -8.67
CA PHE A 451 0.50 1.97 -7.51
C PHE A 451 0.01 2.75 -6.29
N TYR A 452 0.00 2.10 -5.13
CA TYR A 452 -0.40 2.70 -3.86
C TYR A 452 0.68 2.56 -2.78
N VAL A 453 0.81 3.57 -1.93
CA VAL A 453 1.65 3.59 -0.72
C VAL A 453 0.75 3.94 0.47
N ASN A 454 0.68 3.09 1.49
CA ASN A 454 -0.21 3.25 2.66
C ASN A 454 -1.66 3.57 2.26
N ASN A 455 -2.21 2.80 1.30
CA ASN A 455 -3.54 2.99 0.71
C ASN A 455 -3.77 4.31 -0.05
N THR A 456 -2.75 5.15 -0.24
CA THR A 456 -2.82 6.36 -1.05
C THR A 456 -2.33 6.07 -2.47
N LEU A 457 -3.13 6.39 -3.48
CA LEU A 457 -2.72 6.27 -4.89
C LEU A 457 -1.56 7.22 -5.17
N VAL A 458 -0.44 6.70 -5.68
CA VAL A 458 0.75 7.49 -6.01
C VAL A 458 1.02 7.59 -7.51
N GLU A 459 0.62 6.59 -8.30
CA GLU A 459 0.83 6.58 -9.75
C GLU A 459 -0.19 5.71 -10.48
N THR A 460 -0.47 6.01 -11.75
CA THR A 460 -1.18 5.13 -12.69
C THR A 460 -0.35 4.97 -13.96
N ASP A 461 0.25 3.81 -14.14
CA ASP A 461 1.02 3.46 -15.33
C ASP A 461 0.11 2.78 -16.37
N MET A 462 0.14 3.23 -17.61
CA MET A 462 -0.71 2.72 -18.69
C MET A 462 0.04 1.80 -19.66
N SER A 463 1.33 1.52 -19.43
CA SER A 463 2.14 0.72 -20.35
C SER A 463 3.18 -0.15 -19.66
N ALA A 464 3.23 -1.43 -20.04
CA ALA A 464 4.28 -2.34 -19.57
C ALA A 464 5.67 -1.94 -20.13
N PRO A 465 6.76 -2.13 -19.37
CA PRO A 465 6.82 -2.67 -18.00
C PRO A 465 6.32 -1.66 -16.95
N TYR A 466 5.40 -2.10 -16.09
CA TYR A 466 4.75 -1.21 -15.12
C TYR A 466 5.68 -0.88 -13.97
N SER A 467 5.95 0.40 -13.75
CA SER A 467 6.81 0.84 -12.65
C SER A 467 6.56 2.26 -12.17
N TYR A 468 6.94 2.53 -10.92
CA TYR A 468 6.92 3.85 -10.31
C TYR A 468 8.12 4.07 -9.40
N ASN A 469 8.78 5.23 -9.52
CA ASN A 469 9.88 5.63 -8.63
C ASN A 469 9.35 6.41 -7.43
N TRP A 470 9.13 5.71 -6.32
CA TRP A 470 8.64 6.29 -5.08
C TRP A 470 9.80 6.79 -4.21
N THR A 471 9.76 8.05 -3.75
CA THR A 471 10.76 8.57 -2.81
C THR A 471 10.15 8.77 -1.42
N PRO A 472 10.47 7.92 -0.43
CA PRO A 472 9.97 8.07 0.94
C PRO A 472 10.64 9.24 1.66
N THR A 473 9.87 10.09 2.34
CA THR A 473 10.39 11.27 3.05
C THR A 473 10.49 11.11 4.57
N ASN A 474 9.82 10.12 5.15
CA ASN A 474 9.89 9.86 6.59
C ASN A 474 10.85 8.71 6.89
N ASP A 475 11.73 8.95 7.86
CA ASP A 475 12.70 7.98 8.37
C ASP A 475 12.10 7.12 9.49
N ASN A 476 12.67 5.94 9.72
CA ASN A 476 12.27 4.94 10.71
C ASN A 476 10.77 4.57 10.65
N GLN A 477 10.25 4.34 9.44
CA GLN A 477 8.83 4.06 9.19
C GLN A 477 8.62 2.87 8.25
N SER A 478 7.64 2.02 8.56
CA SER A 478 7.15 0.99 7.64
C SER A 478 6.06 1.52 6.70
N TYR A 479 6.09 1.04 5.46
CA TYR A 479 5.12 1.35 4.42
C TYR A 479 4.55 0.07 3.83
N ILE A 480 3.27 0.11 3.47
CA ILE A 480 2.58 -0.96 2.74
C ILE A 480 2.39 -0.51 1.29
N LEU A 481 2.94 -1.28 0.36
CA LEU A 481 2.83 -1.08 -1.08
C LEU A 481 1.80 -2.07 -1.65
N LYS A 482 1.00 -1.63 -2.62
CA LYS A 482 0.13 -2.51 -3.42
C LYS A 482 -0.05 -1.95 -4.82
N ALA A 483 -0.29 -2.82 -5.79
CA ALA A 483 -0.63 -2.47 -7.16
C ALA A 483 -2.06 -2.93 -7.49
N ILE A 484 -2.76 -2.21 -8.37
CA ILE A 484 -4.06 -2.61 -8.91
C ILE A 484 -3.97 -2.58 -10.43
N ALA A 485 -4.11 -3.73 -11.09
CA ALA A 485 -4.20 -3.79 -12.54
C ALA A 485 -5.66 -3.69 -12.99
N THR A 486 -5.90 -2.97 -14.09
CA THR A 486 -7.18 -2.88 -14.78
C THR A 486 -7.01 -3.42 -16.20
N ASP A 487 -7.89 -4.31 -16.67
CA ASP A 487 -7.87 -4.84 -18.06
C ASP A 487 -8.65 -3.95 -19.06
N ASN A 488 -8.74 -4.38 -20.33
CA ASN A 488 -9.50 -3.69 -21.37
C ASN A 488 -11.03 -3.74 -21.20
N ASP A 489 -11.54 -4.68 -20.40
CA ASP A 489 -12.97 -4.82 -20.11
C ASP A 489 -13.38 -4.09 -18.82
N GLY A 490 -12.40 -3.48 -18.14
CA GLY A 490 -12.55 -2.65 -16.95
C GLY A 490 -12.49 -3.43 -15.64
N TYR A 491 -12.10 -4.71 -15.65
CA TYR A 491 -11.97 -5.50 -14.43
C TYR A 491 -10.64 -5.23 -13.75
N GLU A 492 -10.66 -5.23 -12.41
CA GLU A 492 -9.53 -4.86 -11.58
C GLU A 492 -9.14 -5.98 -10.61
N THR A 493 -7.84 -6.23 -10.48
CA THR A 493 -7.25 -7.11 -9.47
C THR A 493 -6.23 -6.33 -8.65
N THR A 494 -6.21 -6.55 -7.34
CA THR A 494 -5.22 -5.97 -6.43
C THR A 494 -4.14 -7.00 -6.12
N SER A 495 -2.87 -6.58 -6.12
CA SER A 495 -1.75 -7.43 -5.74
C SER A 495 -1.78 -7.76 -4.24
N GLU A 496 -1.04 -8.79 -3.84
CA GLU A 496 -0.63 -8.94 -2.44
C GLU A 496 0.09 -7.67 -1.93
N GLU A 497 -0.05 -7.40 -0.65
CA GLU A 497 0.60 -6.26 0.01
C GLU A 497 2.09 -6.54 0.25
N VAL A 498 2.95 -5.60 -0.14
CA VAL A 498 4.40 -5.63 0.08
C VAL A 498 4.76 -4.65 1.19
N SER A 499 5.28 -5.16 2.31
CA SER A 499 5.72 -4.32 3.43
C SER A 499 7.19 -3.96 3.26
N VAL A 500 7.55 -2.69 3.38
CA VAL A 500 8.94 -2.21 3.35
C VAL A 500 9.22 -1.30 4.53
N PHE A 501 10.47 -1.25 4.97
CA PHE A 501 10.94 -0.35 6.02
C PHE A 501 11.82 0.74 5.43
N VAL A 502 11.63 1.99 5.83
CA VAL A 502 12.50 3.10 5.47
C VAL A 502 13.26 3.55 6.70
N GLY A 503 14.57 3.41 6.68
CA GLY A 503 15.50 3.82 7.73
C GLY A 503 16.69 2.88 7.94
N ASN A 504 17.59 3.26 8.83
CA ASN A 504 18.79 2.49 9.12
C ASN A 504 18.50 1.24 9.95
N VAL A 505 18.96 0.09 9.50
CA VAL A 505 18.89 -1.17 10.26
C VAL A 505 20.26 -1.49 10.83
N SER A 506 20.42 -1.47 12.15
CA SER A 506 21.66 -1.92 12.81
C SER A 506 21.65 -3.44 13.00
N LYS A 507 22.72 -4.12 12.54
CA LYS A 507 22.96 -5.56 12.72
C LYS A 507 24.26 -5.79 13.48
N THR A 508 24.32 -6.85 14.29
CA THR A 508 25.54 -7.29 14.99
C THR A 508 25.90 -8.70 14.54
N VAL A 509 27.14 -8.88 14.10
CA VAL A 509 27.77 -10.18 13.83
C VAL A 509 28.71 -10.52 14.98
N THR A 510 28.66 -11.77 15.42
CA THR A 510 29.57 -12.34 16.41
C THR A 510 30.30 -13.52 15.77
N SER A 511 31.62 -13.54 15.87
CA SER A 511 32.45 -14.69 15.48
C SER A 511 33.31 -15.10 16.67
N THR A 512 33.24 -16.37 17.05
CA THR A 512 34.07 -16.98 18.11
C THR A 512 35.17 -17.78 17.43
N ILE A 513 36.37 -17.78 18.00
CA ILE A 513 37.41 -18.76 17.66
C ILE A 513 36.82 -20.17 17.81
N ASN A 514 36.86 -20.99 16.76
CA ASN A 514 36.09 -22.24 16.72
C ASN A 514 36.91 -23.49 16.37
N SER A 515 38.22 -23.36 16.21
CA SER A 515 39.14 -24.46 15.99
C SER A 515 40.52 -24.15 16.56
N THR A 516 41.28 -25.21 16.85
CA THR A 516 42.67 -25.17 17.34
C THR A 516 43.59 -24.29 16.49
N ASN A 517 43.32 -24.15 15.19
CA ASN A 517 44.13 -23.31 14.29
C ASN A 517 43.60 -21.89 14.10
N ASP A 518 42.56 -21.49 14.83
CA ASP A 518 42.02 -20.14 14.77
C ASP A 518 42.66 -19.21 15.79
N ASP A 519 43.28 -19.72 16.85
CA ASP A 519 44.15 -18.96 17.73
C ASP A 519 45.50 -19.63 17.89
N ALA A 520 46.55 -18.82 18.03
CA ALA A 520 47.89 -19.34 18.19
C ALA A 520 48.83 -18.32 18.83
N GLU A 521 49.86 -18.86 19.46
CA GLU A 521 50.97 -18.11 19.99
C GLU A 521 52.21 -18.34 19.14
N GLN A 522 53.04 -17.31 19.02
CA GLN A 522 54.32 -17.41 18.34
C GLN A 522 55.40 -16.83 19.22
N TYR A 523 56.42 -17.64 19.54
CA TYR A 523 57.56 -17.19 20.34
C TYR A 523 58.34 -16.08 19.61
N GLU A 524 58.64 -14.99 20.31
CA GLU A 524 59.41 -13.87 19.75
C GLU A 524 60.85 -14.29 19.40
N SER A 525 61.44 -15.18 20.21
CA SER A 525 62.86 -15.57 20.08
C SER A 525 63.17 -16.50 18.91
N SER A 526 62.23 -17.33 18.50
CA SER A 526 62.46 -18.41 17.51
C SER A 526 61.44 -18.45 16.39
N GLY A 527 60.32 -17.71 16.51
CA GLY A 527 59.19 -17.78 15.61
C GLY A 527 58.41 -19.10 15.67
N GLN A 528 58.72 -20.00 16.60
CA GLN A 528 57.98 -21.25 16.74
C GLN A 528 56.51 -20.97 17.05
N MET A 529 55.62 -21.69 16.35
CA MET A 529 54.17 -21.61 16.52
C MET A 529 53.70 -22.60 17.58
N TYR A 530 52.89 -22.13 18.53
CA TYR A 530 52.20 -22.93 19.53
C TYR A 530 50.70 -22.84 19.24
N MET A 531 50.20 -23.89 18.59
CA MET A 531 48.88 -23.91 17.93
C MET A 531 47.80 -24.59 18.78
N ASN A 532 48.12 -25.03 19.99
CA ASN A 532 47.21 -25.84 20.81
C ASN A 532 47.43 -25.58 22.30
N SER A 533 47.79 -24.34 22.62
CA SER A 533 47.96 -23.88 24.00
C SER A 533 46.61 -23.91 24.72
N SER A 534 46.60 -24.21 26.02
CA SER A 534 45.39 -24.11 26.86
C SER A 534 44.94 -22.66 27.07
N ASP A 535 45.84 -21.73 26.80
CA ASP A 535 45.76 -20.34 27.17
C ASP A 535 46.40 -19.48 26.06
N LEU A 536 46.03 -18.19 26.05
CA LEU A 536 46.63 -17.16 25.21
C LEU A 536 47.29 -16.13 26.12
N GLU A 537 48.60 -16.20 26.22
CA GLU A 537 49.44 -15.23 26.90
C GLU A 537 49.58 -14.02 26.00
N LEU A 538 48.85 -12.95 26.33
CA LEU A 538 48.92 -11.68 25.63
C LEU A 538 50.27 -11.01 25.93
N VAL A 539 51.28 -11.45 25.17
CA VAL A 539 52.70 -11.08 25.16
C VAL A 539 53.62 -11.97 26.01
N TYR A 540 53.60 -11.92 27.33
CA TYR A 540 54.65 -12.58 28.13
C TYR A 540 54.19 -13.90 28.75
N ASP A 541 54.92 -14.98 28.48
CA ASP A 541 54.69 -16.34 29.01
C ASP A 541 55.90 -16.81 29.85
N GLY A 542 56.05 -16.17 31.00
CA GLY A 542 57.03 -16.54 32.01
C GLY A 542 58.50 -16.50 31.57
N SER A 543 59.40 -16.89 32.48
CA SER A 543 60.84 -16.84 32.23
C SER A 543 61.35 -17.91 31.25
N SER A 544 60.56 -18.96 30.99
CA SER A 544 60.96 -20.12 30.19
C SER A 544 60.67 -19.97 28.70
N LYS A 545 59.57 -19.30 28.34
CA LYS A 545 59.17 -19.09 26.93
C LYS A 545 59.34 -17.62 26.52
N GLY A 546 59.20 -16.69 27.47
CA GLY A 546 59.46 -15.27 27.25
C GLY A 546 58.32 -14.59 26.49
N ASN A 547 58.65 -13.57 25.71
CA ASN A 547 57.65 -12.85 24.93
C ASN A 547 57.16 -13.63 23.71
N GLN A 548 55.92 -13.34 23.33
CA GLN A 548 55.17 -14.00 22.29
C GLN A 548 54.29 -13.00 21.52
N HIS A 549 53.78 -13.50 20.41
CA HIS A 549 52.85 -12.84 19.51
C HIS A 549 51.58 -13.68 19.40
N VAL A 550 50.42 -13.07 19.62
CA VAL A 550 49.14 -13.80 19.61
C VAL A 550 48.39 -13.48 18.33
N GLY A 551 47.95 -14.52 17.63
CA GLY A 551 47.15 -14.45 16.42
C GLY A 551 45.78 -15.04 16.64
N MET A 552 44.74 -14.39 16.11
CA MET A 552 43.34 -14.82 16.21
C MET A 552 42.64 -14.64 14.86
N LEU A 553 42.13 -15.71 14.28
CA LEU A 553 41.45 -15.79 13.01
C LEU A 553 39.95 -15.98 13.23
N PHE A 554 39.16 -14.93 13.00
CA PHE A 554 37.71 -14.97 13.08
C PHE A 554 37.12 -15.28 11.71
N ARG A 555 36.43 -16.41 11.61
CA ARG A 555 35.84 -16.92 10.36
C ARG A 555 34.38 -16.53 10.18
N ASN A 556 33.88 -16.72 8.97
CA ASN A 556 32.46 -16.63 8.61
C ASN A 556 31.81 -15.29 9.02
N LEU A 557 32.53 -14.18 8.83
CA LEU A 557 32.02 -12.86 9.19
C LEU A 557 31.00 -12.41 8.15
N ASN A 558 29.71 -12.58 8.46
CA ASN A 558 28.58 -12.21 7.61
C ASN A 558 28.33 -10.70 7.58
N ILE A 559 29.35 -9.95 7.18
CA ILE A 559 29.35 -8.49 7.04
C ILE A 559 29.39 -8.19 5.54
N PRO A 560 28.38 -7.50 4.98
CA PRO A 560 28.40 -7.07 3.58
C PRO A 560 29.61 -6.19 3.26
N ALA A 561 30.10 -6.24 2.02
CA ALA A 561 31.14 -5.31 1.55
C ALA A 561 30.67 -3.86 1.69
N ASN A 562 31.61 -2.98 2.08
CA ASN A 562 31.36 -1.56 2.33
C ASN A 562 30.30 -1.26 3.41
N ALA A 563 29.90 -2.25 4.23
CA ALA A 563 29.01 -1.99 5.35
C ALA A 563 29.65 -0.94 6.28
N THR A 564 28.84 0.02 6.75
CA THR A 564 29.30 1.01 7.71
C THR A 564 29.39 0.37 9.10
N VAL A 565 30.61 0.09 9.55
CA VAL A 565 30.87 -0.44 10.89
C VAL A 565 30.61 0.67 11.90
N THR A 566 29.73 0.42 12.85
CA THR A 566 29.37 1.38 13.90
C THR A 566 30.10 1.10 15.21
N ASN A 567 30.50 -0.15 15.46
CA ASN A 567 31.28 -0.57 16.63
C ASN A 567 31.93 -1.93 16.38
N ALA A 568 33.17 -2.16 16.87
CA ALA A 568 33.76 -3.50 16.86
C ALA A 568 34.67 -3.74 18.08
N TYR A 569 34.71 -4.95 18.64
CA TYR A 569 35.64 -5.29 19.72
C TYR A 569 35.86 -6.80 19.84
N ILE A 570 37.00 -7.21 20.41
CA ILE A 570 37.24 -8.59 20.83
C ILE A 570 36.95 -8.69 22.33
N GLN A 571 36.18 -9.70 22.72
CA GLN A 571 35.88 -10.05 24.10
C GLN A 571 36.70 -11.28 24.48
N PHE A 572 37.55 -11.15 25.49
CA PHE A 572 38.30 -12.25 26.09
C PHE A 572 37.62 -12.74 27.37
N THR A 573 38.04 -13.92 27.82
CA THR A 573 37.73 -14.49 29.14
C THR A 573 39.06 -14.75 29.85
N THR A 574 39.19 -14.31 31.09
CA THR A 574 40.40 -14.53 31.90
C THR A 574 40.61 -16.02 32.17
N ASP A 575 41.78 -16.56 31.83
CA ASP A 575 42.20 -17.90 32.25
C ASP A 575 43.02 -17.81 33.55
N GLU A 576 44.04 -16.96 33.58
CA GLU A 576 44.86 -16.73 34.78
C GLU A 576 44.83 -15.27 35.26
N THR A 577 45.11 -15.08 36.56
CA THR A 577 45.10 -13.74 37.14
C THR A 577 46.47 -13.07 37.03
N ASN A 578 46.56 -11.98 36.26
CA ASN A 578 47.77 -11.17 36.15
C ASN A 578 47.49 -9.71 36.51
N SER A 579 48.40 -9.09 37.26
CA SER A 579 48.28 -7.71 37.76
C SER A 579 49.40 -6.78 37.29
N GLY A 580 50.36 -7.30 36.53
CA GLY A 580 51.46 -6.51 35.95
C GLY A 580 50.97 -5.39 35.02
N SER A 581 51.80 -4.38 34.84
CA SER A 581 51.58 -3.36 33.83
C SER A 581 51.64 -4.00 32.44
N THR A 582 50.61 -3.77 31.62
CA THR A 582 50.47 -4.39 30.30
C THR A 582 50.09 -3.32 29.29
N SER A 583 50.79 -3.31 28.15
CA SER A 583 50.56 -2.40 27.04
C SER A 583 50.60 -3.19 25.74
N LEU A 584 49.48 -3.22 25.02
CA LEU A 584 49.26 -4.05 23.85
C LEU A 584 48.95 -3.19 22.63
N ALA A 585 49.37 -3.65 21.47
CA ALA A 585 48.97 -3.12 20.16
C ALA A 585 48.22 -4.20 19.40
N ILE A 586 47.00 -3.87 18.99
CA ILE A 586 46.12 -4.72 18.19
C ILE A 586 46.19 -4.26 16.74
N LYS A 587 46.52 -5.19 15.85
CA LYS A 587 46.55 -4.99 14.40
C LYS A 587 45.62 -5.95 13.70
N VAL A 588 45.22 -5.62 12.48
CA VAL A 588 44.49 -6.52 11.59
C VAL A 588 45.34 -6.82 10.37
N GLN A 589 45.33 -8.08 9.91
CA GLN A 589 46.04 -8.48 8.71
C GLN A 589 45.51 -7.69 7.51
N ASP A 590 46.41 -7.25 6.63
CA ASP A 590 46.05 -6.61 5.36
C ASP A 590 45.61 -7.66 4.32
N SER A 591 44.44 -8.27 4.55
CA SER A 591 43.83 -9.25 3.65
C SER A 591 42.32 -9.13 3.70
N SER A 592 41.65 -9.27 2.54
CA SER A 592 40.19 -9.34 2.48
C SER A 592 39.64 -10.71 2.87
N ASN A 593 40.48 -11.74 2.91
CA ASN A 593 40.16 -13.06 3.44
C ASN A 593 41.42 -13.66 4.04
N ALA A 594 41.55 -13.56 5.36
CA ALA A 594 42.75 -14.02 6.05
C ALA A 594 42.92 -15.54 5.92
N PRO A 595 44.09 -16.04 5.47
CA PRO A 595 44.35 -17.47 5.38
C PRO A 595 44.57 -18.09 6.76
N ASP A 596 44.44 -19.42 6.84
CA ASP A 596 44.65 -20.22 8.05
C ASP A 596 45.98 -19.91 8.74
N ILE A 597 45.99 -19.96 10.07
CA ILE A 597 47.23 -19.96 10.85
C ILE A 597 47.81 -21.37 10.77
N THR A 598 49.10 -21.48 10.44
CA THR A 598 49.78 -22.78 10.26
C THR A 598 50.94 -22.91 11.24
N SER A 599 51.45 -24.13 11.42
CA SER A 599 52.61 -24.43 12.27
C SER A 599 53.95 -23.95 11.70
N GLN A 600 53.96 -23.29 10.53
CA GLN A 600 55.18 -22.73 9.95
C GLN A 600 55.72 -21.61 10.86
N SER A 601 57.02 -21.66 11.18
CA SER A 601 57.63 -20.61 12.00
C SER A 601 57.38 -19.21 11.40
N TYR A 602 57.12 -18.24 12.27
CA TYR A 602 56.81 -16.85 11.93
C TYR A 602 55.48 -16.62 11.20
N ASN A 603 54.55 -17.59 11.16
CA ASN A 603 53.30 -17.46 10.40
C ASN A 603 52.41 -16.29 10.84
N ILE A 604 52.52 -15.80 12.08
CA ILE A 604 51.85 -14.57 12.53
C ILE A 604 52.66 -13.37 12.04
N THR A 605 53.89 -13.20 12.54
CA THR A 605 54.67 -11.96 12.33
C THR A 605 55.13 -11.69 10.91
N SER A 606 55.19 -12.70 10.04
CA SER A 606 55.60 -12.54 8.63
C SER A 606 54.47 -12.02 7.72
N ARG A 607 53.23 -11.95 8.22
CA ARG A 607 52.08 -11.43 7.46
C ARG A 607 52.19 -9.91 7.30
N SER A 608 51.56 -9.39 6.24
CA SER A 608 51.36 -7.95 6.06
C SER A 608 50.17 -7.48 6.89
N TYR A 609 50.33 -6.35 7.57
CA TYR A 609 49.32 -5.76 8.45
C TYR A 609 48.97 -4.35 8.00
N TYR A 610 47.75 -3.93 8.31
CA TYR A 610 47.37 -2.53 8.14
C TYR A 610 48.31 -1.63 8.97
N SER A 611 48.66 -0.46 8.43
CA SER A 611 49.64 0.44 9.03
C SER A 611 49.19 1.03 10.36
N GLN A 612 47.87 1.10 10.60
CA GLN A 612 47.29 1.55 11.86
C GLN A 612 47.13 0.40 12.85
N SER A 613 47.26 0.73 14.13
CA SER A 613 47.03 -0.19 15.25
C SER A 613 46.18 0.47 16.32
N VAL A 614 45.42 -0.32 17.07
CA VAL A 614 44.70 0.14 18.27
C VAL A 614 45.52 -0.20 19.51
N ALA A 615 45.87 0.81 20.30
CA ALA A 615 46.56 0.63 21.57
C ALA A 615 45.57 0.19 22.67
N TRP A 616 45.94 -0.81 23.46
CA TRP A 616 45.16 -1.32 24.58
C TRP A 616 46.02 -1.50 25.82
N ASN A 617 45.66 -0.83 26.91
CA ASN A 617 46.29 -0.98 28.21
C ASN A 617 45.30 -1.65 29.17
N PRO A 618 45.16 -2.98 29.15
CA PRO A 618 44.16 -3.67 29.97
C PRO A 618 44.46 -3.50 31.47
N SER A 619 43.41 -3.25 32.25
CA SER A 619 43.50 -3.31 33.71
C SER A 619 43.87 -4.72 34.19
N SER A 620 44.23 -4.87 35.46
CA SER A 620 44.51 -6.19 36.06
C SER A 620 43.35 -7.17 35.86
N TRP A 621 43.65 -8.41 35.52
CA TRP A 621 42.67 -9.50 35.48
C TRP A 621 42.76 -10.25 36.81
N SER A 622 41.84 -9.95 37.73
CA SER A 622 41.90 -10.42 39.13
C SER A 622 41.01 -11.63 39.42
N SER A 623 40.35 -12.18 38.41
CA SER A 623 39.38 -13.28 38.59
C SER A 623 39.34 -14.16 37.34
N VAL A 624 39.62 -15.45 37.52
CA VAL A 624 39.46 -16.50 36.50
C VAL A 624 37.99 -16.56 36.05
N GLY A 625 37.76 -16.74 34.75
CA GLY A 625 36.45 -16.75 34.12
C GLY A 625 35.79 -15.38 33.94
N ALA A 626 36.43 -14.28 34.35
CA ALA A 626 35.89 -12.95 34.13
C ALA A 626 35.87 -12.60 32.64
N SER A 627 34.74 -12.11 32.13
CA SER A 627 34.57 -11.65 30.74
C SER A 627 33.81 -10.31 30.72
N GLY A 628 34.42 -9.30 31.32
CA GLY A 628 33.85 -7.97 31.49
C GLY A 628 34.49 -6.92 30.59
N THR A 629 34.27 -5.65 30.91
CA THR A 629 34.89 -4.50 30.21
C THR A 629 36.42 -4.48 30.34
N ALA A 630 36.97 -5.03 31.43
CA ALA A 630 38.42 -5.17 31.64
C ALA A 630 39.09 -6.16 30.67
N GLN A 631 38.35 -7.16 30.19
CA GLN A 631 38.78 -8.18 29.22
C GLN A 631 38.34 -7.84 27.78
N ARG A 632 37.82 -6.64 27.56
CA ARG A 632 37.36 -6.17 26.26
C ARG A 632 38.37 -5.21 25.65
N THR A 633 38.66 -5.39 24.37
CA THR A 633 39.48 -4.43 23.63
C THR A 633 38.78 -3.07 23.52
N PRO A 634 39.52 -1.98 23.25
CA PRO A 634 38.93 -0.73 22.77
C PRO A 634 38.22 -0.96 21.42
N ASP A 635 37.52 0.08 20.93
CA ASP A 635 36.82 0.00 19.64
C ASP A 635 37.82 -0.25 18.49
N LEU A 636 37.59 -1.35 17.78
CA LEU A 636 38.37 -1.83 16.63
C LEU A 636 37.71 -1.44 15.30
N LYS A 637 36.67 -0.58 15.32
CA LYS A 637 35.93 -0.15 14.14
C LYS A 637 36.82 0.25 12.97
N SER A 638 37.87 1.04 13.20
CA SER A 638 38.76 1.51 12.13
C SER A 638 39.51 0.36 11.44
N LEU A 639 39.91 -0.67 12.20
CA LEU A 639 40.59 -1.85 11.67
C LEU A 639 39.62 -2.74 10.88
N VAL A 640 38.42 -2.99 11.43
CA VAL A 640 37.39 -3.79 10.74
C VAL A 640 36.89 -3.07 9.49
N GLN A 641 36.63 -1.76 9.56
CA GLN A 641 36.20 -0.96 8.44
C GLN A 641 37.22 -0.96 7.30
N TYR A 642 38.52 -0.90 7.62
CA TYR A 642 39.59 -1.00 6.63
C TYR A 642 39.48 -2.29 5.81
N VAL A 643 39.26 -3.44 6.47
CA VAL A 643 39.14 -4.73 5.79
C VAL A 643 37.82 -4.87 5.01
N VAL A 644 36.69 -4.44 5.58
CA VAL A 644 35.37 -4.47 4.93
C VAL A 644 35.30 -3.57 3.68
N ASN A 645 36.14 -2.54 3.62
CA ASN A 645 36.23 -1.62 2.47
C ASN A 645 37.13 -2.14 1.34
N LYS A 646 37.81 -3.28 1.49
CA LYS A 646 38.62 -3.83 0.40
C LYS A 646 37.70 -4.31 -0.72
N SER A 647 38.07 -3.99 -1.96
CA SER A 647 37.27 -4.30 -3.16
C SER A 647 36.95 -5.79 -3.34
N ASN A 648 37.79 -6.67 -2.80
CA ASN A 648 37.64 -8.11 -2.80
C ASN A 648 37.18 -8.70 -1.45
N TRP A 649 36.62 -7.88 -0.54
CA TRP A 649 35.89 -8.38 0.62
C TRP A 649 34.55 -8.99 0.20
N SER A 650 34.16 -10.09 0.83
CA SER A 650 32.88 -10.76 0.62
C SER A 650 32.31 -11.21 1.96
N SER A 651 30.98 -11.16 2.11
CA SER A 651 30.30 -11.67 3.30
C SER A 651 30.65 -13.14 3.52
N GLY A 652 31.10 -13.48 4.72
CA GLY A 652 31.59 -14.82 5.07
C GLY A 652 33.12 -14.92 5.10
N ASN A 653 33.86 -13.90 4.61
CA ASN A 653 35.33 -13.90 4.67
C ASN A 653 35.84 -13.84 6.12
N SER A 654 37.12 -14.21 6.28
CA SER A 654 37.78 -14.28 7.58
C SER A 654 38.67 -13.06 7.83
N MET A 655 38.80 -12.64 9.09
CA MET A 655 39.71 -11.58 9.53
C MET A 655 40.67 -12.11 10.59
N MET A 656 41.96 -11.81 10.44
CA MET A 656 42.99 -12.17 11.40
C MET A 656 43.46 -10.93 12.16
N PHE A 657 43.40 -11.00 13.49
CA PHE A 657 43.94 -10.03 14.42
C PHE A 657 45.24 -10.53 15.03
N TYR A 658 46.12 -9.58 15.32
CA TYR A 658 47.45 -9.80 15.87
C TYR A 658 47.65 -8.90 17.08
N ILE A 659 48.09 -9.48 18.20
CA ILE A 659 48.45 -8.78 19.43
C ILE A 659 49.95 -8.90 19.68
N SER A 660 50.54 -7.75 20.04
CA SER A 660 51.94 -7.60 20.44
C SER A 660 52.04 -6.52 21.52
N GLY A 661 53.21 -6.34 22.14
CA GLY A 661 53.44 -5.28 23.12
C GLY A 661 54.35 -5.72 24.26
N THR A 662 53.96 -5.38 25.48
CA THR A 662 54.69 -5.70 26.73
C THR A 662 53.73 -6.06 27.85
N GLY A 663 54.18 -6.87 28.81
CA GLY A 663 53.38 -7.28 29.97
C GLY A 663 52.63 -8.59 29.71
N GLU A 664 51.64 -8.87 30.57
CA GLU A 664 51.03 -10.21 30.64
C GLU A 664 49.54 -10.09 30.95
N ARG A 665 48.71 -10.76 30.16
CA ARG A 665 47.31 -11.10 30.48
C ARG A 665 47.04 -12.46 29.85
N THR A 666 46.53 -13.40 30.62
CA THR A 666 46.31 -14.78 30.15
C THR A 666 44.82 -15.01 29.90
N ALA A 667 44.46 -15.25 28.64
CA ALA A 667 43.09 -15.47 28.21
C ALA A 667 42.83 -16.94 27.90
N GLU A 668 41.58 -17.37 28.01
CA GLU A 668 41.15 -18.68 27.53
C GLU A 668 41.37 -18.80 26.01
N SER A 669 42.03 -19.88 25.57
CA SER A 669 42.14 -20.26 24.16
C SER A 669 40.97 -21.17 23.75
N TYR A 670 40.90 -21.52 22.46
CA TYR A 670 40.00 -22.58 22.01
C TYR A 670 40.27 -23.94 22.67
N ASP A 671 41.53 -24.34 22.76
CA ASP A 671 41.92 -25.66 23.29
C ASP A 671 41.85 -25.76 24.82
N GLY A 672 41.89 -24.62 25.54
CA GLY A 672 41.54 -24.55 26.95
C GLY A 672 40.04 -24.65 27.19
N SER A 673 39.29 -23.74 26.57
CA SER A 673 37.83 -23.71 26.66
C SER A 673 37.18 -23.05 25.44
N SER A 674 36.79 -23.88 24.47
CA SER A 674 36.03 -23.44 23.28
C SER A 674 34.80 -22.57 23.57
N ALA A 675 34.17 -22.69 24.73
CA ALA A 675 33.02 -21.85 25.12
C ALA A 675 33.44 -20.43 25.57
N SER A 676 34.63 -20.32 26.16
CA SER A 676 35.24 -19.11 26.71
C SER A 676 36.24 -18.44 25.76
N ALA A 677 36.58 -19.09 24.64
CA ALA A 677 37.50 -18.61 23.62
C ALA A 677 37.12 -17.20 23.09
N PRO A 678 38.10 -16.44 22.54
CA PRO A 678 37.89 -15.05 22.15
C PRO A 678 36.74 -14.87 21.14
N LYS A 679 36.00 -13.75 21.28
CA LYS A 679 34.84 -13.41 20.44
C LYS A 679 34.98 -12.04 19.82
N LEU A 680 34.97 -11.96 18.50
CA LEU A 680 34.84 -10.70 17.77
C LEU A 680 33.36 -10.34 17.64
N MET A 681 33.01 -9.15 18.12
CA MET A 681 31.68 -8.55 17.99
C MET A 681 31.78 -7.36 17.02
N VAL A 682 31.00 -7.35 15.94
CA VAL A 682 30.96 -6.25 14.98
C VAL A 682 29.52 -5.81 14.77
N THR A 683 29.22 -4.55 15.10
CA THR A 683 27.95 -3.91 14.76
C THR A 683 28.13 -3.04 13.52
N TYR A 684 27.22 -3.17 12.56
CA TYR A 684 27.18 -2.39 11.33
C TYR A 684 25.75 -1.97 11.01
N SER A 685 25.59 -0.88 10.25
CA SER A 685 24.29 -0.47 9.72
C SER A 685 24.14 -0.94 8.27
N THR A 686 23.03 -1.61 7.97
CA THR A 686 22.53 -1.82 6.61
C THR A 686 21.44 -0.80 6.33
N GLY A 687 21.76 0.08 5.40
CA GLY A 687 21.00 1.25 4.97
C GLY A 687 21.95 2.01 4.07
N SER A 688 22.39 1.37 2.98
CA SER A 688 23.27 2.03 2.03
C SER A 688 22.41 2.88 1.10
N PRO A 689 22.85 4.09 0.68
CA PRO A 689 22.53 4.51 -0.67
C PRO A 689 22.98 3.38 -1.61
N ASP A 690 22.12 2.99 -2.55
CA ASP A 690 22.30 1.90 -3.50
C ASP A 690 22.05 0.47 -2.97
N ASN A 691 20.81 0.04 -3.18
CA ASN A 691 20.51 -1.26 -3.78
C ASN A 691 19.21 -1.12 -4.60
N GLY A 692 19.34 -0.51 -5.78
CA GLY A 692 18.45 -0.68 -6.92
C GLY A 692 19.35 -1.00 -8.11
N GLY A 693 19.06 -2.08 -8.84
CA GLY A 693 19.91 -2.56 -9.93
C GLY A 693 20.23 -1.47 -10.95
N GLY A 694 21.50 -1.06 -10.94
CA GLY A 694 22.16 -0.15 -11.86
C GLY A 694 23.66 -0.31 -11.58
N GLU A 695 24.46 -0.40 -12.63
CA GLU A 695 25.88 -0.76 -12.61
C GLU A 695 26.67 -0.19 -11.41
N THR A 696 27.48 -1.04 -10.78
CA THR A 696 28.51 -0.65 -9.79
C THR A 696 29.23 0.62 -10.27
N PRO A 697 29.44 1.66 -9.45
CA PRO A 697 30.32 2.75 -9.85
C PRO A 697 31.72 2.15 -10.00
N GLU A 698 32.12 1.91 -11.26
CA GLU A 698 33.47 1.48 -11.59
C GLU A 698 34.42 2.56 -11.06
N CYS A 699 35.34 2.19 -10.17
CA CYS A 699 36.45 3.06 -9.80
C CYS A 699 37.72 2.50 -10.45
N GLU A 700 38.60 3.39 -10.91
CA GLU A 700 39.87 3.02 -11.52
C GLU A 700 41.00 3.52 -10.60
N ASP A 701 41.97 2.66 -10.28
CA ASP A 701 43.13 3.07 -9.48
C ASP A 701 43.95 4.11 -10.23
N ILE A 702 44.24 5.23 -9.56
CA ILE A 702 45.09 6.29 -10.06
C ILE A 702 46.35 6.38 -9.23
N ASN A 703 47.48 6.44 -9.93
CA ASN A 703 48.81 6.64 -9.38
C ASN A 703 49.31 8.02 -9.80
N VAL A 704 49.54 8.91 -8.83
CA VAL A 704 50.20 10.20 -9.06
C VAL A 704 51.66 10.06 -8.63
N THR A 705 52.58 10.11 -9.58
CA THR A 705 54.02 10.04 -9.35
C THR A 705 54.64 11.43 -9.54
N ILE A 706 55.35 11.93 -8.53
CA ILE A 706 56.12 13.18 -8.60
C ILE A 706 57.59 12.84 -8.46
N THR A 707 58.41 13.24 -9.42
CA THR A 707 59.87 13.29 -9.37
C THR A 707 60.28 14.72 -9.04
N PHE A 708 61.03 14.90 -7.96
CA PHE A 708 61.38 16.22 -7.45
C PHE A 708 62.65 16.77 -8.09
N ASP A 709 62.75 18.09 -8.15
CA ASP A 709 64.00 18.79 -8.44
C ASP A 709 64.75 19.09 -7.13
N LYS A 710 65.62 20.12 -7.08
CA LYS A 710 66.37 20.44 -5.85
C LYS A 710 65.51 20.95 -4.70
N TYR A 711 64.25 21.31 -4.93
CA TYR A 711 63.39 21.99 -3.96
C TYR A 711 62.04 21.28 -3.86
N SER A 712 62.00 20.09 -3.23
CA SER A 712 60.75 19.34 -3.10
C SER A 712 59.69 20.03 -2.24
N TYR A 713 60.11 20.81 -1.23
CA TYR A 713 59.24 21.35 -0.19
C TYR A 713 58.24 22.42 -0.69
N GLU A 714 58.50 23.02 -1.85
CA GLU A 714 57.64 24.01 -2.51
C GLU A 714 56.59 23.39 -3.44
N THR A 715 56.69 22.08 -3.70
CA THR A 715 55.76 21.36 -4.58
C THR A 715 54.55 20.82 -3.82
N SER A 716 53.34 21.09 -4.33
CA SER A 716 52.10 20.46 -3.85
C SER A 716 51.13 20.19 -5.00
N TRP A 717 50.16 19.30 -4.82
CA TRP A 717 49.13 19.04 -5.83
C TRP A 717 47.80 18.58 -5.25
N THR A 718 46.73 18.75 -6.04
CA THR A 718 45.38 18.26 -5.76
C THR A 718 44.74 17.67 -7.00
N LEU A 719 43.91 16.66 -6.84
CA LEU A 719 43.02 16.13 -7.85
C LEU A 719 41.58 16.44 -7.41
N LYS A 720 40.82 17.18 -8.23
CA LYS A 720 39.45 17.59 -7.91
C LYS A 720 38.44 17.04 -8.92
N ASP A 721 37.26 16.68 -8.45
CA ASP A 721 36.15 16.28 -9.31
C ASP A 721 35.45 17.48 -9.97
N SER A 722 34.44 17.22 -10.81
CA SER A 722 33.65 18.23 -11.51
C SER A 722 32.84 19.16 -10.59
N ASN A 723 32.65 18.79 -9.33
CA ASN A 723 32.01 19.62 -8.31
C ASN A 723 33.03 20.44 -7.50
N GLY A 724 34.32 20.32 -7.80
CA GLY A 724 35.42 21.00 -7.12
C GLY A 724 35.87 20.34 -5.81
N GLN A 725 35.42 19.11 -5.51
CA GLN A 725 35.82 18.37 -4.32
C GLN A 725 37.19 17.71 -4.53
N THR A 726 38.12 17.91 -3.58
CA THR A 726 39.43 17.25 -3.61
C THR A 726 39.30 15.76 -3.31
N VAL A 727 39.65 14.91 -4.27
CA VAL A 727 39.63 13.45 -4.16
C VAL A 727 41.00 12.85 -3.84
N MET A 728 42.09 13.51 -4.22
CA MET A 728 43.48 13.18 -3.83
C MET A 728 44.29 14.47 -3.69
N SER A 729 45.37 14.43 -2.89
CA SER A 729 46.31 15.53 -2.75
C SER A 729 47.67 15.06 -2.26
N GLY A 730 48.70 15.88 -2.45
CA GLY A 730 50.04 15.66 -1.90
C GLY A 730 50.82 16.97 -1.72
N GLY A 731 51.77 16.99 -0.78
CA GLY A 731 52.59 18.14 -0.41
C GLY A 731 53.55 17.82 0.74
N ASP A 732 54.23 18.84 1.27
CA ASP A 732 55.17 18.76 2.40
C ASP A 732 56.36 17.79 2.19
N TYR A 733 56.92 17.80 0.98
CA TYR A 733 57.93 16.85 0.55
C TYR A 733 59.35 17.22 1.01
N THR A 734 60.15 16.21 1.37
CA THR A 734 61.55 16.35 1.83
C THR A 734 62.55 15.60 0.94
N GLN A 735 62.10 15.14 -0.22
CA GLN A 735 62.83 14.32 -1.17
C GLN A 735 63.94 15.12 -1.88
N GLY A 736 65.06 14.44 -2.19
CA GLY A 736 66.18 15.05 -2.91
C GLY A 736 65.97 15.14 -4.42
N ASN A 737 66.82 15.91 -5.10
CA ASN A 737 66.79 16.06 -6.57
C ASN A 737 66.87 14.71 -7.30
N GLY A 738 65.82 14.39 -8.06
CA GLY A 738 65.67 13.16 -8.83
C GLY A 738 64.99 12.00 -8.08
N GLU A 739 64.64 12.16 -6.80
CA GLU A 739 63.84 11.18 -6.07
C GLU A 739 62.35 11.30 -6.44
N SER A 740 61.62 10.19 -6.35
CA SER A 740 60.19 10.12 -6.72
C SER A 740 59.32 9.59 -5.58
N ILE A 741 58.07 10.07 -5.52
CA ILE A 741 57.01 9.50 -4.68
C ILE A 741 55.79 9.16 -5.53
N THR A 742 55.10 8.06 -5.21
CA THR A 742 53.84 7.67 -5.84
C THR A 742 52.73 7.61 -4.80
N VAL A 743 51.62 8.29 -5.07
CA VAL A 743 50.40 8.25 -4.25
C VAL A 743 49.29 7.59 -5.05
N SER A 744 48.72 6.51 -4.49
CA SER A 744 47.72 5.67 -5.17
C SER A 744 46.37 5.71 -4.47
N LYS A 745 45.27 5.83 -5.23
CA LYS A 745 43.89 5.74 -4.71
C LYS A 745 42.92 5.31 -5.81
N CYS A 746 41.95 4.45 -5.48
CA CYS A 746 40.80 4.20 -6.37
C CYS A 746 39.90 5.43 -6.38
N VAL A 747 39.68 6.02 -7.56
CA VAL A 747 38.77 7.15 -7.75
C VAL A 747 37.69 6.76 -8.76
N PRO A 748 36.44 7.24 -8.62
CA PRO A 748 35.35 6.91 -9.55
C PRO A 748 35.72 7.19 -11.01
N VAL A 749 35.12 6.47 -11.97
CA VAL A 749 35.26 6.84 -13.38
C VAL A 749 34.66 8.23 -13.63
N GLY A 750 35.41 9.10 -14.32
CA GLY A 750 35.04 10.50 -14.47
C GLY A 750 36.23 11.36 -14.88
N CYS A 751 35.95 12.64 -15.13
CA CYS A 751 36.98 13.62 -15.41
C CYS A 751 37.33 14.42 -14.15
N TYR A 752 38.63 14.66 -13.98
CA TYR A 752 39.21 15.31 -12.82
C TYR A 752 40.21 16.37 -13.25
N ASP A 753 40.29 17.44 -12.49
CA ASP A 753 41.31 18.47 -12.65
C ASP A 753 42.45 18.20 -11.69
N PHE A 754 43.58 17.76 -12.22
CA PHE A 754 44.84 17.69 -11.51
C PHE A 754 45.51 19.06 -11.53
N THR A 755 45.78 19.63 -10.37
CA THR A 755 46.49 20.90 -10.23
C THR A 755 47.74 20.69 -9.40
N ILE A 756 48.91 20.96 -9.98
CA ILE A 756 50.20 21.01 -9.28
C ILE A 756 50.62 22.46 -9.10
N ASN A 757 51.22 22.77 -7.96
CA ASN A 757 51.66 24.10 -7.57
C ASN A 757 53.11 24.06 -7.14
N ASP A 758 53.79 25.16 -7.43
CA ASP A 758 55.14 25.48 -7.02
C ASP A 758 55.14 26.89 -6.39
N GLU A 759 55.63 27.00 -5.16
CA GLU A 759 55.51 28.23 -4.37
C GLU A 759 56.36 29.40 -4.94
N TYR A 760 57.52 29.10 -5.53
CA TYR A 760 58.47 30.12 -6.00
C TYR A 760 58.35 30.45 -7.49
N GLY A 761 57.58 29.66 -8.23
CA GLY A 761 57.08 29.99 -9.56
C GLY A 761 58.04 29.68 -10.71
N ASP A 762 59.09 28.89 -10.47
CA ASP A 762 60.00 28.37 -11.49
C ASP A 762 59.66 26.93 -11.93
N GLY A 763 58.71 26.29 -11.25
CA GLY A 763 58.22 24.95 -11.55
C GLY A 763 59.27 23.87 -11.28
N ILE A 764 58.89 22.61 -11.46
CA ILE A 764 59.75 21.48 -11.08
C ILE A 764 60.78 21.09 -12.17
N CYS A 765 60.90 21.88 -13.26
CA CYS A 765 61.88 21.71 -14.35
C CYS A 765 62.19 23.07 -15.01
N CYS A 766 63.41 23.41 -15.46
CA CYS A 766 64.57 22.55 -15.75
C CYS A 766 65.93 23.19 -15.39
N SER A 767 65.93 24.39 -14.80
CA SER A 767 67.16 25.14 -14.49
C SER A 767 67.78 24.69 -13.16
N TYR A 768 66.98 24.13 -12.25
CA TYR A 768 67.42 23.73 -10.90
C TYR A 768 67.26 22.24 -10.60
N GLY A 769 66.79 21.43 -11.55
CA GLY A 769 66.76 19.97 -11.50
C GLY A 769 65.91 19.41 -12.63
N SER A 770 65.74 18.09 -12.67
CA SER A 770 64.95 17.40 -13.70
C SER A 770 63.72 16.75 -13.09
N GLY A 771 62.94 17.53 -12.33
CA GLY A 771 61.68 17.08 -11.77
C GLY A 771 60.59 16.98 -12.84
N SER A 772 59.59 16.15 -12.55
CA SER A 772 58.45 15.90 -13.43
C SER A 772 57.30 15.27 -12.64
N TYR A 773 56.09 15.33 -13.16
CA TYR A 773 54.97 14.53 -12.65
C TYR A 773 54.41 13.63 -13.75
N GLU A 774 53.85 12.49 -13.34
CA GLU A 774 53.15 11.55 -14.19
C GLU A 774 51.94 10.98 -13.45
N ILE A 775 50.79 10.94 -14.13
CA ILE A 775 49.55 10.34 -13.61
C ILE A 775 49.21 9.15 -14.47
N THR A 776 49.14 7.97 -13.88
CA THR A 776 48.78 6.73 -14.56
C THR A 776 47.56 6.06 -13.97
N ASN A 777 46.84 5.30 -14.80
CA ASN A 777 45.77 4.42 -14.33
C ASN A 777 46.28 3.02 -13.96
N SER A 778 45.37 2.16 -13.52
CA SER A 778 45.63 0.73 -13.21
C SER A 778 46.24 -0.07 -14.37
N LYS A 779 46.09 0.40 -15.63
CA LYS A 779 46.66 -0.20 -16.85
C LYS A 779 48.02 0.39 -17.24
N SER A 780 48.56 1.32 -16.45
CA SER A 780 49.79 2.08 -16.72
C SER A 780 49.71 3.02 -17.94
N ASP A 781 48.50 3.40 -18.36
CA ASP A 781 48.31 4.47 -19.35
C ASP A 781 48.64 5.82 -18.71
N ILE A 782 49.47 6.64 -19.38
CA ILE A 782 49.78 8.00 -18.94
C ILE A 782 48.59 8.91 -19.28
N LEU A 783 47.90 9.40 -18.25
CA LEU A 783 46.74 10.28 -18.36
C LEU A 783 47.14 11.76 -18.44
N ALA A 784 48.18 12.14 -17.70
CA ALA A 784 48.83 13.44 -17.79
C ALA A 784 50.27 13.33 -17.31
N SER A 785 51.13 14.16 -17.87
CA SER A 785 52.50 14.35 -17.40
C SER A 785 52.96 15.78 -17.69
N GLY A 786 53.96 16.23 -16.96
CA GLY A 786 54.49 17.58 -17.09
C GLY A 786 55.64 17.84 -16.14
N GLY A 787 56.03 19.11 -16.03
CA GLY A 787 57.12 19.53 -15.14
C GLY A 787 57.62 20.95 -15.40
N SER A 788 57.40 21.50 -16.59
CA SER A 788 57.74 22.90 -16.89
C SER A 788 56.49 23.78 -16.81
N PHE A 789 56.34 24.46 -15.68
CA PHE A 789 55.27 25.43 -15.42
C PHE A 789 55.81 26.57 -14.55
N GLY A 790 55.03 27.64 -14.38
CA GLY A 790 55.39 28.72 -13.44
C GLY A 790 55.02 28.32 -12.00
N SER A 791 54.11 29.06 -11.38
CA SER A 791 53.63 28.73 -10.02
C SER A 791 52.56 27.63 -9.95
N SER A 792 51.94 27.27 -11.07
CA SER A 792 50.89 26.24 -11.11
C SER A 792 50.64 25.73 -12.53
N GLU A 793 50.19 24.48 -12.63
CA GLU A 793 49.62 23.91 -13.84
C GLU A 793 48.40 23.04 -13.51
N THR A 794 47.34 23.17 -14.31
CA THR A 794 46.16 22.30 -14.24
C THR A 794 46.02 21.46 -15.51
N LYS A 795 45.88 20.14 -15.36
CA LYS A 795 45.56 19.19 -16.43
C LYS A 795 44.26 18.46 -16.10
N GLN A 796 43.37 18.39 -17.09
CA GLN A 796 42.20 17.53 -16.98
C GLN A 796 42.57 16.11 -17.39
N ILE A 797 42.27 15.14 -16.53
CA ILE A 797 42.40 13.71 -16.79
C ILE A 797 41.01 13.07 -16.78
N CYS A 798 40.76 12.06 -17.60
CA CYS A 798 39.47 11.36 -17.63
C CYS A 798 39.66 9.86 -17.60
N LEU A 799 38.88 9.20 -16.76
CA LEU A 799 38.90 7.75 -16.55
C LEU A 799 37.72 7.11 -17.28
N ASN A 800 38.02 5.99 -17.93
CA ASN A 800 37.11 5.20 -18.75
C ASN A 800 36.34 5.96 -19.87
N THR A 801 37.05 6.46 -20.89
CA THR A 801 36.45 6.62 -22.22
C THR A 801 36.78 5.40 -23.07
N SER A 802 35.81 4.51 -23.28
CA SER A 802 35.94 3.47 -24.30
C SER A 802 36.30 4.11 -25.65
N THR A 803 37.09 3.40 -26.43
CA THR A 803 37.61 3.84 -27.74
C THR A 803 36.50 4.21 -28.75
N ALA A 804 35.23 3.92 -28.44
CA ALA A 804 34.04 4.36 -29.18
C ALA A 804 33.67 5.85 -28.95
N ALA A 805 34.05 6.46 -27.82
CA ALA A 805 33.77 7.87 -27.53
C ALA A 805 34.72 8.85 -28.25
N LYS A 806 35.91 8.39 -28.65
CA LYS A 806 36.88 9.20 -29.41
C LYS A 806 36.50 9.39 -30.89
N GLU A 807 35.66 8.50 -31.47
CA GLU A 807 35.12 8.68 -32.82
C GLU A 807 33.83 9.51 -32.87
N GLN A 808 33.00 9.51 -31.83
CA GLN A 808 31.80 10.36 -31.77
C GLN A 808 32.08 11.86 -31.53
N LEU A 809 33.27 12.20 -31.01
CA LEU A 809 33.70 13.61 -30.85
C LEU A 809 34.26 14.23 -32.15
N ARG A 810 34.51 13.44 -33.21
CA ARG A 810 34.96 13.95 -34.52
C ARG A 810 33.82 14.27 -35.50
N SER A 811 32.60 13.80 -35.25
CA SER A 811 31.47 13.97 -36.18
C SER A 811 30.37 14.93 -35.72
N LYS A 812 30.41 15.50 -34.50
CA LYS A 812 29.48 16.56 -34.08
C LYS A 812 30.01 17.96 -34.37
N LYS A 813 30.23 18.24 -35.65
CA LYS A 813 30.18 19.60 -36.18
C LYS A 813 29.33 19.51 -37.45
N ILE A 814 28.23 20.25 -37.49
CA ILE A 814 27.16 20.22 -38.51
C ILE A 814 26.22 19.02 -38.20
N GLU A 815 24.99 19.20 -37.72
CA GLU A 815 23.86 19.82 -38.42
C GLU A 815 22.89 20.53 -37.47
N GLU A 816 22.53 21.76 -37.85
CA GLU A 816 21.25 22.40 -37.54
C GLU A 816 20.10 21.68 -38.28
N THR A 817 18.85 22.00 -37.89
CA THR A 817 17.52 21.64 -38.44
C THR A 817 16.85 20.40 -37.82
N ASN A 818 15.59 20.37 -37.39
CA ASN A 818 14.45 21.31 -37.46
C ASN A 818 13.55 21.09 -36.23
N ASN A 819 13.31 22.13 -35.42
CA ASN A 819 12.28 22.13 -34.38
C ASN A 819 11.00 22.78 -34.93
N SER A 820 10.22 22.02 -35.68
CA SER A 820 8.79 22.29 -35.92
C SER A 820 8.04 21.36 -34.98
N GLU A 821 7.42 21.80 -33.88
CA GLU A 821 5.99 22.13 -33.88
C GLU A 821 5.51 22.76 -32.54
N MET A 822 6.38 23.37 -31.72
CA MET A 822 5.96 23.93 -30.43
C MET A 822 5.61 25.42 -30.52
N SER A 823 4.41 25.81 -30.08
CA SER A 823 3.94 27.21 -30.05
C SER A 823 2.96 27.45 -28.90
N ILE A 824 2.71 28.71 -28.53
CA ILE A 824 1.76 29.07 -27.47
C ILE A 824 0.51 29.83 -27.97
N TYR A 825 -0.65 29.55 -27.37
CA TYR A 825 -1.94 30.19 -27.70
C TYR A 825 -2.87 30.28 -26.48
N PRO A 826 -3.78 31.26 -26.37
CA PRO A 826 -3.99 32.37 -27.28
C PRO A 826 -2.95 33.48 -27.09
N ASN A 827 -2.68 34.22 -28.17
CA ASN A 827 -1.93 35.47 -28.16
C ASN A 827 -2.74 36.52 -28.95
N PRO A 828 -3.38 37.52 -28.30
CA PRO A 828 -3.19 37.94 -26.91
C PRO A 828 -3.68 36.94 -25.85
N ALA A 829 -2.90 36.77 -24.80
CA ALA A 829 -3.15 35.91 -23.64
C ALA A 829 -4.15 36.57 -22.68
N VAL A 830 -5.12 35.79 -22.18
CA VAL A 830 -5.99 36.19 -21.06
C VAL A 830 -5.38 35.67 -19.76
N ASP A 831 -6.05 34.82 -19.00
CA ASP A 831 -5.52 34.30 -17.73
C ASP A 831 -4.70 33.02 -17.90
N ARG A 832 -4.81 32.37 -19.06
CA ARG A 832 -4.15 31.09 -19.33
C ARG A 832 -3.69 31.00 -20.78
N ILE A 833 -2.53 30.38 -20.96
CA ILE A 833 -1.90 30.12 -22.25
C ILE A 833 -1.65 28.61 -22.35
N TYR A 834 -1.77 28.05 -23.54
CA TYR A 834 -1.64 26.65 -23.86
C TYR A 834 -0.50 26.42 -24.83
N ILE A 835 0.19 25.29 -24.70
CA ILE A 835 1.30 24.89 -25.57
C ILE A 835 0.76 23.89 -26.60
N LYS A 836 0.85 24.26 -27.88
CA LYS A 836 0.54 23.37 -29.00
C LYS A 836 1.78 22.55 -29.34
N GLY A 837 1.61 21.25 -29.61
CA GLY A 837 2.70 20.35 -30.00
C GLY A 837 3.55 19.80 -28.83
N GLY A 838 3.20 20.10 -27.57
CA GLY A 838 3.86 19.54 -26.39
C GLY A 838 3.27 18.18 -25.99
N LYS A 839 4.13 17.22 -25.61
CA LYS A 839 3.71 16.01 -24.88
C LYS A 839 3.21 16.46 -23.49
N ASN A 840 2.19 15.79 -22.92
CA ASN A 840 1.71 16.11 -21.57
C ASN A 840 2.84 15.87 -20.54
N THR A 841 3.52 16.93 -20.13
CA THR A 841 4.68 16.87 -19.22
C THR A 841 4.39 17.65 -17.94
N ILE A 842 4.52 17.00 -16.78
CA ILE A 842 4.16 17.54 -15.45
C ILE A 842 5.36 18.25 -14.78
N LEU A 843 6.54 18.27 -15.42
CA LEU A 843 7.80 18.76 -14.83
C LEU A 843 8.44 19.95 -15.55
N TRP A 844 7.79 20.53 -16.56
CA TRP A 844 8.33 21.68 -17.28
C TRP A 844 8.03 22.98 -16.54
N ILE A 845 8.95 23.94 -16.64
CA ILE A 845 8.82 25.26 -16.02
C ILE A 845 8.69 26.32 -17.10
N ALA A 846 7.68 27.18 -16.97
CA ALA A 846 7.53 28.38 -17.77
C ALA A 846 8.05 29.61 -17.00
N LYS A 847 9.04 30.30 -17.57
CA LYS A 847 9.53 31.60 -17.10
C LYS A 847 8.93 32.69 -17.95
N ILE A 848 8.24 33.63 -17.31
CA ILE A 848 7.64 34.78 -17.97
C ILE A 848 8.57 35.95 -17.67
N VAL A 849 9.17 36.52 -18.69
CA VAL A 849 10.10 37.64 -18.58
C VAL A 849 9.52 38.87 -19.29
N ASP A 850 9.79 40.07 -18.79
CA ASP A 850 9.45 41.30 -19.49
C ASP A 850 10.37 41.52 -20.70
N VAL A 851 10.07 42.52 -21.54
CA VAL A 851 10.86 42.81 -22.75
C VAL A 851 12.32 43.22 -22.47
N SER A 852 12.68 43.49 -21.21
CA SER A 852 14.06 43.75 -20.80
C SER A 852 14.82 42.49 -20.35
N GLY A 853 14.16 41.32 -20.38
CA GLY A 853 14.71 40.03 -19.96
C GLY A 853 14.61 39.78 -18.45
N ARG A 854 13.95 40.65 -17.69
CA ARG A 854 13.77 40.47 -16.24
C ARG A 854 12.63 39.49 -15.98
N LYS A 855 12.88 38.49 -15.13
CA LYS A 855 11.88 37.51 -14.69
C LYS A 855 10.74 38.16 -13.91
N VAL A 856 9.52 37.95 -14.37
CA VAL A 856 8.27 38.45 -13.78
C VAL A 856 7.67 37.37 -12.90
N ILE A 857 7.44 36.18 -13.46
CA ILE A 857 6.98 34.99 -12.74
C ILE A 857 7.64 33.73 -13.29
N GLU A 858 7.65 32.68 -12.47
CA GLU A 858 8.06 31.34 -12.83
C GLU A 858 6.98 30.38 -12.33
N VAL A 859 6.36 29.64 -13.24
CA VAL A 859 5.21 28.80 -12.95
C VAL A 859 5.38 27.43 -13.62
N PRO A 860 4.89 26.35 -13.00
CA PRO A 860 4.89 25.05 -13.64
C PRO A 860 3.97 25.04 -14.86
N VAL A 861 4.35 24.29 -15.89
CA VAL A 861 3.46 23.93 -16.99
C VAL A 861 2.61 22.76 -16.51
N ILE A 862 1.29 22.96 -16.41
CA ILE A 862 0.35 21.93 -15.95
C ILE A 862 -0.61 21.62 -17.09
N ASN A 863 -0.68 20.36 -17.54
CA ASN A 863 -1.54 19.92 -18.65
C ASN A 863 -1.38 20.79 -19.91
N ASN A 864 -0.13 21.05 -20.32
CA ASN A 864 0.22 21.96 -21.42
C ASN A 864 -0.35 23.37 -21.27
N SER A 865 -0.63 23.83 -20.04
CA SER A 865 -1.14 25.17 -19.76
C SER A 865 -0.27 25.91 -18.76
N ILE A 866 -0.23 27.24 -18.93
CA ILE A 866 0.55 28.19 -18.14
C ILE A 866 -0.43 29.23 -17.61
N ASP A 867 -0.50 29.36 -16.29
CA ASP A 867 -1.31 30.39 -15.64
C ASP A 867 -0.56 31.73 -15.62
N VAL A 868 -1.15 32.74 -16.26
CA VAL A 868 -0.61 34.10 -16.36
C VAL A 868 -1.58 35.13 -15.79
N SER A 869 -2.58 34.70 -15.00
CA SER A 869 -3.59 35.57 -14.38
C SER A 869 -2.98 36.66 -13.48
N THR A 870 -1.82 36.40 -12.91
CA THR A 870 -1.09 37.32 -12.01
C THR A 870 -0.19 38.30 -12.75
N VAL A 871 -0.03 38.15 -14.07
CA VAL A 871 0.81 39.02 -14.92
C VAL A 871 0.00 40.24 -15.37
N SER A 872 0.60 41.42 -15.34
CA SER A 872 -0.10 42.68 -15.66
C SER A 872 -0.59 42.76 -17.12
N SER A 873 -1.84 43.15 -17.31
CA SER A 873 -2.47 43.34 -18.63
C SER A 873 -1.93 44.53 -19.42
N ASN A 874 -2.19 44.52 -20.74
CA ASN A 874 -1.75 45.49 -21.75
C ASN A 874 -0.23 45.62 -21.92
N LEU A 875 0.51 44.56 -21.59
CA LEU A 875 1.97 44.49 -21.73
C LEU A 875 2.39 43.28 -22.55
N ILE A 876 3.63 43.35 -23.04
CA ILE A 876 4.28 42.30 -23.82
C ILE A 876 5.25 41.55 -22.92
N TYR A 877 5.21 40.23 -23.01
CA TYR A 877 6.12 39.34 -22.28
C TYR A 877 6.76 38.32 -23.23
N ILE A 878 7.86 37.73 -22.80
CA ILE A 878 8.46 36.55 -23.43
C ILE A 878 8.23 35.37 -22.48
N VAL A 879 7.66 34.29 -23.00
CA VAL A 879 7.47 33.03 -22.29
C VAL A 879 8.57 32.07 -22.72
N GLU A 880 9.39 31.64 -21.79
CA GLU A 880 10.44 30.65 -22.00
C GLU A 880 10.08 29.34 -21.28
N ILE A 881 10.13 28.21 -21.99
CA ILE A 881 9.79 26.90 -21.44
C ILE A 881 11.06 26.07 -21.32
N TYR A 882 11.26 25.47 -20.16
CA TYR A 882 12.40 24.63 -19.83
C TYR A 882 11.93 23.22 -19.49
N ASP A 883 12.67 22.21 -19.96
CA ASP A 883 12.46 20.83 -19.54
C ASP A 883 13.00 20.55 -18.13
N GLU A 884 12.77 19.34 -17.63
CA GLU A 884 13.25 18.86 -16.33
C GLU A 884 14.77 18.88 -16.17
N LEU A 885 15.53 18.95 -17.28
CA LEU A 885 17.00 19.07 -17.29
C LEU A 885 17.48 20.53 -17.39
N GLY A 886 16.56 21.50 -17.33
CA GLY A 886 16.86 22.92 -17.45
C GLY A 886 17.20 23.37 -18.88
N GLN A 887 16.95 22.55 -19.90
CA GLN A 887 17.14 22.93 -21.30
C GLN A 887 15.93 23.70 -21.83
N LYS A 888 16.18 24.85 -22.47
CA LYS A 888 15.12 25.66 -23.08
C LYS A 888 14.53 24.98 -24.31
N LYS A 889 13.23 24.70 -24.30
CA LYS A 889 12.46 24.07 -25.40
C LYS A 889 11.70 25.07 -26.27
N LEU A 890 11.23 26.17 -25.68
CA LEU A 890 10.47 27.20 -26.38
C LEU A 890 10.79 28.59 -25.82
N SER A 891 10.75 29.61 -26.68
CA SER A 891 10.80 31.01 -26.29
C SER A 891 9.91 31.79 -27.25
N GLU A 892 8.76 32.29 -26.77
CA GLU A 892 7.78 32.96 -27.62
C GLU A 892 7.20 34.22 -26.96
N LYS A 893 6.91 35.24 -27.78
CA LYS A 893 6.44 36.55 -27.34
C LYS A 893 4.91 36.58 -27.27
N ILE A 894 4.36 37.04 -26.15
CA ILE A 894 2.91 37.19 -25.95
C ILE A 894 2.53 38.63 -25.62
N MET A 895 1.29 38.99 -25.91
CA MET A 895 0.63 40.19 -25.38
C MET A 895 -0.38 39.74 -24.31
N LYS A 896 -0.25 40.18 -23.05
CA LYS A 896 -1.28 39.96 -22.03
C LYS A 896 -2.39 40.98 -22.24
N LYS A 897 -3.61 40.51 -22.49
CA LYS A 897 -4.81 41.34 -22.62
C LYS A 897 -5.36 41.75 -21.25
#